data_AF-A0AA86VZC3-F1
#
_entry.id   AF-A0AA86VZC3-F1
#
_cell.length_a   1.000
_cell.length_b   1.000
_cell.length_c   1.000
_cell.angle_alpha   90.00
_cell.angle_beta   90.00
_cell.angle_gamma   90.00
#
_symmetry.space_group_name_H-M   'P 1'
#
loop_
_entity.id
_entity.type
_entity.pdbx_description
1 polymer ?
#
loop_
_entity_poly.entity_id
_entity_poly.type
_entity_poly.pdbx_seq_one_letter_code
_entity_poly.pdbx_strand_id
1 'polypeptide(L)'
;MAKPCLVYLSAAFLLLTVATSLAPPYSNSSLYHTFLHCLTQHTNSSTQLSNIVFAPTDPSFPTVLQNHVRNARFNNSQIRKPLLIVTPLQESHVQGAVICAKTANVILKIRSGGHDYEGISYVSKEPFIILDMFNLRTITVDITNDVAVVQTGATLGEIYYRIWEKSKVHGFPAGVCPTVGVGGTISAGGYGNMLRKYGLSVDNVIDAQIVDVKGNLLNRKSMGEDLFWGIRGGGGASFGVVLSFTIKLVSVPETVTVFRVEKTLETNVTATDLVVQWQQVAPTTDDRLFMRLLLEPVTSNVVKGGQTIRASVLALFLGGADEVVSILEKEFPLLGLKKENCIEVSWIDSVLWWKDGQSLKNGDKPETLLDRNLNSADFLKRKSDYVQKAISKDELEGIFKTMIELGNIGFAFNPYGGKMGEIPADATPFPHRKGNLFKVQYFVTWHDPSPDAAQKFMNEARRLYNYMTPFVSKNPRSAFLAYRDLDIGVNNFGNNSFEEGEVYGTKYFNDNFDRLVNIKTKVDPDNFFRNEQSIPVRPSKAFQVCPTVGVGGHFCGGGYGNMMRKYGLSIDHSIDAQIVDVKEDFGQNATDLVVQWQKVAPHTDERLFMRLELHPVNSNVGGKHETIRAEVVTLFLGGADELVSLLEKEFPILGLNKDNCIEMSWIESALWWASFRNGTHPNALLNRKLNSAKFLKRSDYVKTPISQDELEWIWKRMI
;
A
#
# COMPACT_ATOMS: atom_id res chain seq x y z
N MET A 1 26.27 64.47 53.90
CA MET A 1 27.42 64.09 54.75
C MET A 1 27.11 62.69 55.27
N ALA A 2 27.88 61.61 55.10
CA ALA A 2 29.27 61.43 54.70
C ALA A 2 29.50 60.02 54.06
N LYS A 3 30.36 60.01 53.03
CA LYS A 3 31.40 59.03 52.61
C LYS A 3 31.07 57.59 52.09
N PRO A 4 31.98 57.03 51.23
CA PRO A 4 31.72 56.00 50.20
C PRO A 4 32.53 54.70 50.40
N CYS A 5 32.34 53.69 49.53
CA CYS A 5 33.43 52.91 48.89
C CYS A 5 32.90 51.79 47.95
N LEU A 6 33.45 51.73 46.73
CA LEU A 6 33.47 50.56 45.84
C LEU A 6 34.45 49.50 46.39
N VAL A 7 34.21 48.20 46.13
CA VAL A 7 35.15 47.25 45.50
C VAL A 7 34.37 46.04 44.94
N TYR A 8 34.71 45.64 43.71
CA TYR A 8 34.22 44.47 42.96
C TYR A 8 34.79 43.14 43.51
N LEU A 9 34.02 42.05 43.43
CA LEU A 9 34.54 40.68 43.44
C LEU A 9 33.74 39.80 42.47
N SER A 10 34.46 39.33 41.45
CA SER A 10 34.05 38.43 40.38
C SER A 10 34.08 36.97 40.86
N ALA A 11 33.00 36.23 40.62
CA ALA A 11 32.93 34.78 40.83
C ALA A 11 33.02 34.06 39.48
N ALA A 12 33.99 33.16 39.36
CA ALA A 12 34.18 32.28 38.21
C ALA A 12 33.17 31.12 38.24
N PHE A 13 32.45 30.91 37.15
CA PHE A 13 31.73 29.67 36.86
C PHE A 13 32.30 29.06 35.57
N LEU A 14 32.91 27.88 35.69
CA LEU A 14 33.31 27.05 34.55
C LEU A 14 32.05 26.49 33.86
N LEU A 15 31.82 26.87 32.61
CA LEU A 15 30.89 26.22 31.70
C LEU A 15 31.68 25.25 30.82
N LEU A 16 31.46 23.94 31.02
CA LEU A 16 31.84 22.90 30.06
C LEU A 16 30.95 23.04 28.82
N THR A 17 31.52 23.49 27.71
CA THR A 17 30.89 23.44 26.40
C THR A 17 31.06 22.04 25.80
N VAL A 18 29.96 21.28 25.75
CA VAL A 18 29.87 20.10 24.88
C VAL A 18 29.77 20.61 23.44
N ALA A 19 30.85 20.45 22.68
CA ALA A 19 30.85 20.70 21.24
C ALA A 19 29.92 19.71 20.54
N THR A 20 28.70 20.13 20.25
CA THR A 20 27.86 19.49 19.24
C THR A 20 28.39 19.93 17.88
N SER A 21 28.88 18.98 17.07
CA SER A 21 29.27 19.26 15.69
C SER A 21 28.02 19.55 14.86
N LEU A 22 27.57 20.80 14.85
CA LEU A 22 26.64 21.28 13.85
C LEU A 22 27.42 21.46 12.55
N ALA A 23 27.23 20.54 11.60
CA ALA A 23 27.64 20.79 10.22
C ALA A 23 26.95 22.09 9.74
N PRO A 24 27.66 22.99 9.05
CA PRO A 24 27.06 24.23 8.56
C PRO A 24 25.92 23.90 7.57
N PRO A 25 24.89 24.75 7.46
CA PRO A 25 23.86 24.59 6.44
C PRO A 25 24.52 24.61 5.06
N TYR A 26 24.46 23.49 4.34
CA TYR A 26 24.95 23.41 2.97
C TYR A 26 24.28 24.50 2.13
N SER A 27 25.07 25.42 1.57
CA SER A 27 24.57 26.29 0.52
C SER A 27 24.21 25.44 -0.70
N ASN A 28 23.14 25.79 -1.43
CA ASN A 28 22.75 25.08 -2.66
C ASN A 28 23.90 25.03 -3.68
N SER A 29 24.79 26.04 -3.70
CA SER A 29 25.96 26.06 -4.57
C SER A 29 27.01 25.00 -4.16
N SER A 30 27.20 24.77 -2.86
CA SER A 30 28.13 23.75 -2.35
C SER A 30 27.66 22.34 -2.69
N LEU A 31 26.35 22.05 -2.58
CA LEU A 31 25.81 20.74 -2.97
C LEU A 31 25.90 20.52 -4.47
N TYR A 32 25.57 21.53 -5.30
CA TYR A 32 25.66 21.42 -6.76
C TYR A 32 27.06 20.99 -7.22
N HIS A 33 28.11 21.70 -6.77
CA HIS A 33 29.48 21.39 -7.18
C HIS A 33 29.94 20.02 -6.67
N THR A 34 29.62 19.68 -5.42
CA THR A 34 29.96 18.37 -4.82
C THR A 34 29.26 17.23 -5.56
N PHE A 35 27.98 17.39 -5.86
CA PHE A 35 27.18 16.39 -6.58
C PHE A 35 27.67 16.22 -8.01
N LEU A 36 27.94 17.32 -8.72
CA LEU A 36 28.46 17.28 -10.09
C LEU A 36 29.86 16.63 -10.16
N HIS A 37 30.73 16.93 -9.18
CA HIS A 37 32.04 16.30 -9.09
C HIS A 37 31.91 14.79 -8.88
N CYS A 38 31.08 14.36 -7.92
CA CYS A 38 30.77 12.95 -7.69
C CYS A 38 30.22 12.27 -8.96
N LEU A 39 29.26 12.92 -9.64
CA LEU A 39 28.65 12.39 -10.86
C LEU A 39 29.69 12.21 -11.98
N THR A 40 30.64 13.13 -12.10
CA THR A 40 31.75 13.04 -13.07
C THR A 40 32.60 11.81 -12.83
N GLN A 41 32.89 11.48 -11.57
CA GLN A 41 33.69 10.30 -11.21
C GLN A 41 32.97 8.97 -11.49
N HIS A 42 31.64 8.95 -11.43
CA HIS A 42 30.86 7.70 -11.54
C HIS A 42 30.22 7.47 -12.92
N THR A 43 30.26 8.44 -13.83
CA THR A 43 29.63 8.32 -15.16
C THR A 43 30.59 8.03 -16.30
N ASN A 44 31.91 8.22 -16.10
CA ASN A 44 32.96 8.10 -17.12
C ASN A 44 32.58 8.77 -18.46
N SER A 45 31.80 9.86 -18.41
CA SER A 45 31.20 10.47 -19.59
C SER A 45 31.98 11.71 -20.04
N SER A 46 32.18 11.84 -21.36
CA SER A 46 32.66 13.08 -21.99
C SER A 46 31.56 14.13 -22.18
N THR A 47 30.32 13.83 -21.80
CA THR A 47 29.21 14.78 -21.90
C THR A 47 29.30 15.86 -20.83
N GLN A 48 28.85 17.07 -21.18
CA GLN A 48 28.78 18.18 -20.25
C GLN A 48 27.66 17.93 -19.22
N LEU A 49 28.00 17.24 -18.12
CA LEU A 49 27.07 16.83 -17.06
C LEU A 49 26.34 18.01 -16.38
N SER A 50 26.88 19.24 -16.50
CA SER A 50 26.17 20.44 -16.04
C SER A 50 24.84 20.66 -16.77
N ASN A 51 24.69 20.12 -17.98
CA ASN A 51 23.47 20.28 -18.79
C ASN A 51 22.34 19.33 -18.35
N ILE A 52 22.63 18.37 -17.47
CA ILE A 52 21.64 17.42 -16.94
C ILE A 52 21.37 17.63 -15.45
N VAL A 53 22.11 18.50 -14.77
CA VAL A 53 21.94 18.81 -13.34
C VAL A 53 21.52 20.27 -13.20
N PHE A 54 20.28 20.50 -12.78
CA PHE A 54 19.71 21.84 -12.61
C PHE A 54 19.65 22.20 -11.13
N ALA A 55 20.34 23.28 -10.76
CA ALA A 55 20.21 23.92 -9.45
C ALA A 55 19.15 25.02 -9.50
N PRO A 56 18.59 25.48 -8.35
CA PRO A 56 17.62 26.58 -8.31
C PRO A 56 18.12 27.90 -8.91
N THR A 57 19.44 28.08 -9.03
CA THR A 57 20.08 29.23 -9.69
C THR A 57 20.09 29.12 -11.22
N ASP A 58 19.81 27.94 -11.78
CA ASP A 58 19.69 27.73 -13.22
C ASP A 58 18.36 28.31 -13.73
N PRO A 59 18.38 29.18 -14.77
CA PRO A 59 17.15 29.75 -15.34
C PRO A 59 16.12 28.72 -15.83
N SER A 60 16.56 27.51 -16.20
CA SER A 60 15.71 26.42 -16.70
C SER A 60 15.05 25.63 -15.59
N PHE A 61 15.52 25.74 -14.34
CA PHE A 61 15.06 24.94 -13.21
C PHE A 61 13.53 25.02 -13.00
N PRO A 62 12.87 26.20 -13.01
CA PRO A 62 11.42 26.28 -12.83
C PRO A 62 10.65 25.51 -13.91
N THR A 63 11.07 25.66 -15.18
CA THR A 63 10.44 24.98 -16.31
C THR A 63 10.61 23.47 -16.23
N VAL A 64 11.82 22.98 -15.96
CA VAL A 64 12.10 21.53 -15.81
C VAL A 64 11.28 20.95 -14.65
N LEU A 65 11.14 21.69 -13.55
CA LEU A 65 10.31 21.25 -12.43
C LEU A 65 8.83 21.17 -12.82
N GLN A 66 8.28 22.22 -13.45
CA GLN A 66 6.84 22.40 -13.67
C GLN A 66 6.27 21.55 -14.81
N ASN A 67 7.03 21.27 -15.87
CA ASN A 67 6.55 20.55 -17.06
C ASN A 67 5.91 19.17 -16.75
N HIS A 68 6.30 18.55 -15.65
CA HIS A 68 5.80 17.24 -15.22
C HIS A 68 5.15 17.27 -13.84
N VAL A 69 4.59 18.41 -13.41
CA VAL A 69 3.67 18.45 -12.27
C VAL A 69 2.25 18.26 -12.78
N ARG A 70 1.55 17.21 -12.32
CA ARG A 70 0.20 16.87 -12.82
C ARG A 70 -0.92 17.10 -11.82
N ASN A 71 -0.59 17.55 -10.61
CA ASN A 71 -1.57 17.95 -9.61
C ASN A 71 -1.18 19.33 -9.06
N ALA A 72 -1.99 20.34 -9.38
CA ALA A 72 -1.73 21.74 -9.06
C ALA A 72 -1.71 22.03 -7.55
N ARG A 73 -2.30 21.15 -6.72
CA ARG A 73 -2.18 21.23 -5.24
C ARG A 73 -0.73 21.34 -4.78
N PHE A 74 0.19 20.76 -5.55
CA PHE A 74 1.61 20.72 -5.21
C PHE A 74 2.45 21.76 -5.98
N ASN A 75 1.82 22.58 -6.83
CA ASN A 75 2.47 23.62 -7.62
C ASN A 75 2.28 25.02 -7.01
N ASN A 76 2.65 25.20 -5.75
CA ASN A 76 2.59 26.50 -5.07
C ASN A 76 3.89 26.83 -4.31
N SER A 77 4.04 28.07 -3.87
CA SER A 77 5.27 28.58 -3.23
C SER A 77 5.53 28.00 -1.82
N GLN A 78 4.50 27.50 -1.13
CA GLN A 78 4.63 26.93 0.23
C GLN A 78 5.25 25.52 0.21
N ILE A 79 5.15 24.81 -0.93
CA ILE A 79 5.74 23.49 -1.10
C ILE A 79 7.26 23.61 -1.26
N ARG A 80 8.03 22.90 -0.44
CA ARG A 80 9.50 22.81 -0.55
C ARG A 80 9.89 22.38 -1.97
N LYS A 81 10.85 23.09 -2.56
CA LYS A 81 11.42 22.81 -3.89
C LYS A 81 12.65 21.90 -3.74
N PRO A 82 12.97 21.07 -4.76
CA PRO A 82 14.15 20.21 -4.69
C PRO A 82 15.43 21.06 -4.69
N LEU A 83 16.49 20.51 -4.08
CA LEU A 83 17.82 21.12 -4.09
C LEU A 83 18.47 21.04 -5.47
N LEU A 84 18.20 19.95 -6.21
CA LEU A 84 18.69 19.69 -7.56
C LEU A 84 17.66 18.88 -8.35
N ILE A 85 17.67 19.02 -9.68
CA ILE A 85 16.98 18.12 -10.60
C ILE A 85 18.01 17.50 -11.53
N VAL A 86 18.05 16.17 -11.61
CA VAL A 86 18.93 15.40 -12.49
C VAL A 86 18.11 14.77 -13.60
N THR A 87 18.49 14.98 -14.86
CA THR A 87 17.75 14.56 -16.06
C THR A 87 18.59 13.60 -16.91
N PRO A 88 18.75 12.32 -16.48
CA PRO A 88 19.68 11.38 -17.09
C PRO A 88 19.39 11.16 -18.57
N LEU A 89 20.45 11.02 -19.37
CA LEU A 89 20.39 10.73 -20.81
C LEU A 89 20.79 9.28 -21.13
N GLN A 90 21.43 8.60 -20.18
CA GLN A 90 21.92 7.23 -20.29
C GLN A 90 21.94 6.55 -18.92
N GLU A 91 22.08 5.23 -18.92
CA GLU A 91 22.01 4.37 -17.72
C GLU A 91 23.06 4.77 -16.66
N SER A 92 24.29 5.08 -17.08
CA SER A 92 25.37 5.48 -16.17
C SER A 92 25.06 6.75 -15.39
N HIS A 93 24.29 7.69 -15.96
CA HIS A 93 23.87 8.91 -15.26
C HIS A 93 22.92 8.58 -14.09
N VAL A 94 22.09 7.53 -14.23
CA VAL A 94 21.22 7.06 -13.17
C VAL A 94 22.03 6.37 -12.08
N GLN A 95 22.96 5.49 -12.45
CA GLN A 95 23.87 4.82 -11.51
C GLN A 95 24.64 5.85 -10.67
N GLY A 96 25.27 6.83 -11.33
CA GLY A 96 25.97 7.92 -10.66
C GLY A 96 25.06 8.78 -9.79
N ALA A 97 23.84 9.11 -10.23
CA ALA A 97 22.90 9.88 -9.43
C ALA A 97 22.49 9.16 -8.14
N VAL A 98 22.26 7.84 -8.19
CA VAL A 98 21.96 7.02 -7.00
C VAL A 98 23.15 7.03 -6.03
N ILE A 99 24.35 6.74 -6.52
CA ILE A 99 25.58 6.72 -5.70
C ILE A 99 25.80 8.09 -5.05
N CYS A 100 25.73 9.17 -5.83
CA CYS A 100 26.01 10.52 -5.34
C CYS A 100 24.93 11.03 -4.37
N ALA A 101 23.66 10.69 -4.59
CA ALA A 101 22.59 11.01 -3.65
C ALA A 101 22.78 10.28 -2.31
N LYS A 102 23.20 9.01 -2.36
CA LYS A 102 23.52 8.23 -1.15
C LYS A 102 24.73 8.82 -0.42
N THR A 103 25.81 9.13 -1.12
CA THR A 103 27.02 9.75 -0.55
C THR A 103 26.74 11.13 0.06
N ALA A 104 25.91 11.93 -0.59
CA ALA A 104 25.50 13.25 -0.08
C ALA A 104 24.43 13.19 1.02
N ASN A 105 23.91 12.00 1.35
CA ASN A 105 22.83 11.78 2.31
C ASN A 105 21.59 12.67 2.04
N VAL A 106 21.18 12.76 0.77
CA VAL A 106 19.98 13.50 0.35
C VAL A 106 18.89 12.55 -0.12
N ILE A 107 17.63 12.89 0.13
CA ILE A 107 16.49 12.09 -0.35
C ILE A 107 16.43 12.16 -1.88
N LEU A 108 16.36 10.99 -2.51
CA LEU A 108 16.17 10.85 -3.94
C LEU A 108 14.69 10.59 -4.26
N LYS A 109 14.03 11.53 -4.94
CA LYS A 109 12.69 11.34 -5.49
C LYS A 109 12.78 11.01 -6.99
N ILE A 110 12.14 9.92 -7.41
CA ILE A 110 12.17 9.46 -8.80
C ILE A 110 10.90 9.92 -9.50
N ARG A 111 11.03 10.59 -10.65
CA ARG A 111 9.91 11.07 -11.45
C ARG A 111 9.98 10.52 -12.86
N SER A 112 8.84 10.03 -13.37
CA SER A 112 8.63 9.69 -14.78
C SER A 112 7.63 10.67 -15.40
N GLY A 113 6.33 10.34 -15.41
CA GLY A 113 5.29 11.21 -15.97
C GLY A 113 4.67 12.20 -14.97
N GLY A 114 5.04 12.11 -13.69
CA GLY A 114 4.60 13.06 -12.65
C GLY A 114 3.14 12.97 -12.21
N HIS A 115 2.49 11.82 -12.44
CA HIS A 115 1.08 11.56 -12.14
C HIS A 115 0.81 11.07 -10.70
N ASP A 116 1.79 11.15 -9.79
CA ASP A 116 1.56 10.76 -8.39
C ASP A 116 0.52 11.69 -7.76
N TYR A 117 -0.60 11.12 -7.29
CA TYR A 117 -1.74 11.90 -6.79
C TYR A 117 -1.44 12.72 -5.54
N GLU A 118 -0.38 12.39 -4.82
CA GLU A 118 0.08 13.11 -3.63
C GLU A 118 1.43 13.80 -3.88
N GLY A 119 1.85 13.89 -5.14
CA GLY A 119 3.06 14.59 -5.56
C GLY A 119 4.36 13.97 -5.07
N ILE A 120 4.36 12.73 -4.57
CA ILE A 120 5.53 12.11 -3.91
C ILE A 120 6.78 12.12 -4.81
N SER A 121 6.60 11.97 -6.13
CA SER A 121 7.72 12.00 -7.08
C SER A 121 8.46 13.34 -7.20
N TYR A 122 7.90 14.43 -6.66
CA TYR A 122 8.48 15.77 -6.77
C TYR A 122 8.26 16.67 -5.53
N VAL A 123 7.78 16.10 -4.41
CA VAL A 123 7.57 16.80 -3.14
C VAL A 123 8.17 15.98 -1.99
N SER A 124 8.79 16.67 -1.04
CA SER A 124 9.17 16.11 0.26
C SER A 124 9.17 17.18 1.34
N LYS A 125 8.98 16.78 2.60
CA LYS A 125 9.15 17.65 3.77
C LYS A 125 10.63 17.90 4.08
N GLU A 126 11.47 16.92 3.82
CA GLU A 126 12.93 16.97 3.99
C GLU A 126 13.63 17.51 2.73
N PRO A 127 14.88 17.99 2.83
CA PRO A 127 15.68 18.35 1.66
C PRO A 127 15.87 17.14 0.73
N PHE A 128 15.63 17.34 -0.57
CA PHE A 128 15.58 16.25 -1.55
C PHE A 128 16.07 16.72 -2.92
N ILE A 129 16.44 15.76 -3.77
CA ILE A 129 16.69 15.97 -5.19
C ILE A 129 15.70 15.15 -6.01
N ILE A 130 15.44 15.57 -7.25
CA ILE A 130 14.63 14.82 -8.21
C ILE A 130 15.55 14.15 -9.22
N LEU A 131 15.36 12.86 -9.44
CA LEU A 131 15.82 12.16 -10.64
C LEU A 131 14.66 12.05 -11.62
N ASP A 132 14.68 12.88 -12.66
CA ASP A 132 13.60 12.99 -13.63
C ASP A 132 13.93 12.22 -14.91
N MET A 133 13.27 11.08 -15.07
CA MET A 133 13.56 10.06 -16.06
C MET A 133 13.07 10.41 -17.47
N PHE A 134 12.43 11.57 -17.68
CA PHE A 134 11.69 11.89 -18.91
C PHE A 134 12.48 11.78 -20.22
N ASN A 135 13.82 11.84 -20.18
CA ASN A 135 14.72 11.66 -21.32
C ASN A 135 14.97 10.18 -21.68
N LEU A 136 14.87 9.26 -20.71
CA LEU A 136 14.98 7.82 -20.93
C LEU A 136 13.61 7.26 -21.32
N ARG A 137 13.25 7.42 -22.59
CA ARG A 137 11.92 7.10 -23.13
C ARG A 137 11.94 6.32 -24.44
N THR A 138 13.07 5.66 -24.75
CA THR A 138 13.17 4.78 -25.92
C THR A 138 12.17 3.63 -25.81
N ILE A 139 11.50 3.34 -26.92
CA ILE A 139 10.55 2.23 -27.07
C ILE A 139 10.97 1.43 -28.30
N THR A 140 11.25 0.14 -28.11
CA THR A 140 11.51 -0.80 -29.19
C THR A 140 10.40 -1.84 -29.20
N VAL A 141 9.75 -2.01 -30.35
CA VAL A 141 8.62 -2.93 -30.53
C VAL A 141 9.04 -4.04 -31.49
N ASP A 142 8.91 -5.29 -31.05
CA ASP A 142 9.12 -6.48 -31.83
C ASP A 142 7.82 -7.29 -31.91
N ILE A 143 7.12 -7.12 -33.02
CA ILE A 143 5.86 -7.82 -33.30
C ILE A 143 6.08 -9.31 -33.52
N THR A 144 7.27 -9.75 -33.95
CA THR A 144 7.54 -11.17 -34.22
C THR A 144 7.50 -12.00 -32.94
N ASN A 145 7.91 -11.39 -31.82
CA ASN A 145 7.95 -12.02 -30.50
C ASN A 145 6.82 -11.53 -29.56
N ASP A 146 5.93 -10.67 -30.07
CA ASP A 146 4.93 -9.89 -29.32
C ASP A 146 5.51 -9.22 -28.06
N VAL A 147 6.63 -8.51 -28.19
CA VAL A 147 7.32 -7.87 -27.07
C VAL A 147 7.63 -6.41 -27.38
N ALA A 148 7.60 -5.56 -26.35
CA ALA A 148 8.22 -4.24 -26.42
C ALA A 148 9.14 -4.00 -25.22
N VAL A 149 10.27 -3.36 -25.45
CA VAL A 149 11.17 -2.83 -24.41
C VAL A 149 10.91 -1.35 -24.29
N VAL A 150 10.50 -0.90 -23.10
CA VAL A 150 10.06 0.47 -22.84
C VAL A 150 10.84 1.06 -21.69
N GLN A 151 11.57 2.15 -21.94
CA GLN A 151 12.20 2.91 -20.87
C GLN A 151 11.16 3.68 -20.03
N THR A 152 11.43 3.81 -18.73
CA THR A 152 10.45 4.25 -17.74
C THR A 152 10.06 5.72 -17.81
N GLY A 153 10.84 6.55 -18.53
CA GLY A 153 10.52 7.94 -18.82
C GLY A 153 9.47 8.14 -19.91
N ALA A 154 9.13 7.09 -20.67
CA ALA A 154 8.07 7.13 -21.66
C ALA A 154 6.69 7.28 -21.01
N THR A 155 5.72 7.73 -21.80
CA THR A 155 4.30 7.81 -21.41
C THR A 155 3.48 6.67 -22.02
N LEU A 156 2.28 6.44 -21.49
CA LEU A 156 1.35 5.45 -22.06
C LEU A 156 0.95 5.79 -23.50
N GLY A 157 0.75 7.07 -23.82
CA GLY A 157 0.48 7.52 -25.18
C GLY A 157 1.61 7.18 -26.16
N GLU A 158 2.86 7.36 -25.74
CA GLU A 158 4.03 6.95 -26.53
C GLU A 158 4.07 5.43 -26.74
N ILE A 159 3.77 4.62 -25.71
CA ILE A 159 3.66 3.15 -25.87
C ILE A 159 2.59 2.79 -26.91
N TYR A 160 1.38 3.30 -26.74
CA TYR A 160 0.24 2.95 -27.59
C TYR A 160 0.48 3.32 -29.04
N TYR A 161 1.02 4.52 -29.27
CA TYR A 161 1.39 4.99 -30.60
C TYR A 161 2.43 4.08 -31.26
N ARG A 162 3.51 3.72 -30.54
CA ARG A 162 4.61 2.91 -31.11
C ARG A 162 4.19 1.48 -31.40
N ILE A 163 3.29 0.89 -30.60
CA ILE A 163 2.71 -0.42 -30.91
C ILE A 163 1.85 -0.31 -32.18
N TRP A 164 0.94 0.66 -32.23
CA TRP A 164 0.04 0.88 -33.37
C TRP A 164 0.80 1.17 -34.69
N GLU A 165 1.93 1.88 -34.61
CA GLU A 165 2.82 2.17 -35.73
C GLU A 165 3.37 0.88 -36.36
N LYS A 166 3.54 -0.19 -35.57
CA LYS A 166 4.05 -1.50 -36.03
C LYS A 166 2.94 -2.50 -36.36
N SER A 167 1.82 -2.46 -35.66
CA SER A 167 0.71 -3.40 -35.88
C SER A 167 -0.63 -2.81 -35.43
N LYS A 168 -1.68 -3.02 -36.22
CA LYS A 168 -3.06 -2.59 -35.90
C LYS A 168 -3.82 -3.57 -35.01
N VAL A 169 -3.28 -4.76 -34.82
CA VAL A 169 -3.89 -5.88 -34.09
C VAL A 169 -3.10 -6.26 -32.82
N HIS A 170 -2.25 -5.35 -32.35
CA HIS A 170 -1.56 -5.47 -31.07
C HIS A 170 -1.89 -4.28 -30.16
N GLY A 171 -1.96 -4.53 -28.86
CA GLY A 171 -2.14 -3.53 -27.83
C GLY A 171 -1.37 -3.87 -26.55
N PHE A 172 -1.55 -3.06 -25.52
CA PHE A 172 -1.00 -3.31 -24.19
C PHE A 172 -2.00 -2.89 -23.09
N PRO A 173 -2.34 -3.77 -22.13
CA PRO A 173 -3.30 -3.45 -21.07
C PRO A 173 -2.70 -2.50 -20.03
N ALA A 174 -2.96 -1.21 -20.20
CA ALA A 174 -2.54 -0.16 -19.27
C ALA A 174 -3.59 0.96 -19.14
N GLY A 175 -3.25 2.05 -18.45
CA GLY A 175 -4.16 3.15 -18.13
C GLY A 175 -4.66 3.96 -19.34
N VAL A 176 -5.79 4.64 -19.16
CA VAL A 176 -6.44 5.42 -20.24
C VAL A 176 -5.81 6.80 -20.47
N CYS A 177 -5.12 7.37 -19.47
CA CYS A 177 -4.56 8.72 -19.54
C CYS A 177 -3.21 8.71 -20.28
N PRO A 178 -3.08 9.34 -21.47
CA PRO A 178 -1.88 9.20 -22.31
C PRO A 178 -0.60 9.74 -21.68
N THR A 179 -0.68 10.78 -20.85
CA THR A 179 0.50 11.45 -20.24
C THR A 179 1.04 10.75 -18.99
N VAL A 180 0.42 9.64 -18.55
CA VAL A 180 0.90 8.85 -17.41
C VAL A 180 2.23 8.19 -17.78
N GLY A 181 3.23 8.33 -16.90
CA GLY A 181 4.56 7.76 -17.11
C GLY A 181 4.63 6.28 -16.76
N VAL A 182 5.35 5.53 -17.59
CA VAL A 182 5.49 4.07 -17.54
C VAL A 182 6.10 3.59 -16.22
N GLY A 183 7.17 4.27 -15.75
CA GLY A 183 7.88 3.87 -14.53
C GLY A 183 6.98 3.77 -13.30
N GLY A 184 6.12 4.76 -13.08
CA GLY A 184 5.19 4.77 -11.95
C GLY A 184 4.02 3.81 -12.14
N THR A 185 3.38 3.81 -13.31
CA THR A 185 2.14 3.05 -13.51
C THR A 185 2.36 1.54 -13.55
N ILE A 186 3.36 1.05 -14.30
CA ILE A 186 3.66 -0.37 -14.38
C ILE A 186 4.16 -0.88 -13.02
N SER A 187 4.97 -0.10 -12.30
CA SER A 187 5.47 -0.56 -10.99
C SER A 187 4.41 -0.59 -9.88
N ALA A 188 3.23 -0.02 -10.11
CA ALA A 188 2.12 0.05 -9.15
C ALA A 188 0.87 -0.75 -9.59
N GLY A 189 0.97 -1.55 -10.66
CA GLY A 189 -0.11 -2.37 -11.20
C GLY A 189 -0.37 -2.08 -12.68
N GLY A 190 -0.84 -0.86 -12.99
CA GLY A 190 -1.23 -0.46 -14.34
C GLY A 190 -2.63 -0.97 -14.71
N TYR A 191 -3.64 -0.26 -14.23
CA TYR A 191 -5.06 -0.58 -14.40
C TYR A 191 -5.63 0.10 -15.67
N GLY A 192 -6.42 -0.63 -16.47
CA GLY A 192 -6.94 -0.17 -17.76
C GLY A 192 -8.29 -0.78 -18.17
N ASN A 193 -8.83 -0.32 -19.29
CA ASN A 193 -10.09 -0.80 -19.89
C ASN A 193 -9.97 -2.17 -20.60
N MET A 194 -8.81 -2.83 -20.55
CA MET A 194 -8.61 -4.20 -21.04
C MET A 194 -8.35 -5.21 -19.91
N LEU A 195 -8.47 -4.79 -18.64
CA LEU A 195 -8.05 -5.63 -17.51
C LEU A 195 -8.82 -6.95 -17.39
N ARG A 196 -10.10 -6.97 -17.77
CA ARG A 196 -10.94 -8.17 -17.64
C ARG A 196 -10.52 -9.26 -18.63
N LYS A 197 -9.92 -8.90 -19.76
CA LYS A 197 -9.39 -9.88 -20.73
C LYS A 197 -7.92 -10.24 -20.48
N TYR A 198 -7.10 -9.26 -20.11
CA TYR A 198 -5.64 -9.42 -20.13
C TYR A 198 -4.93 -9.18 -18.78
N GLY A 199 -5.67 -8.87 -17.72
CA GLY A 199 -5.10 -8.49 -16.43
C GLY A 199 -4.48 -7.08 -16.44
N LEU A 200 -3.65 -6.81 -15.45
CA LEU A 200 -2.96 -5.53 -15.29
C LEU A 200 -1.69 -5.45 -16.15
N SER A 201 -1.10 -4.26 -16.27
CA SER A 201 0.22 -4.10 -16.91
C SER A 201 1.28 -4.99 -16.26
N VAL A 202 1.28 -5.11 -14.93
CA VAL A 202 2.23 -5.96 -14.17
C VAL A 202 2.16 -7.44 -14.53
N ASP A 203 0.98 -7.91 -14.93
CA ASP A 203 0.76 -9.32 -15.31
C ASP A 203 1.36 -9.63 -16.69
N ASN A 204 1.70 -8.58 -17.45
CA ASN A 204 2.25 -8.63 -18.79
C ASN A 204 3.72 -8.16 -18.85
N VAL A 205 4.40 -7.99 -17.70
CA VAL A 205 5.84 -7.69 -17.65
C VAL A 205 6.64 -8.99 -17.54
N ILE A 206 7.61 -9.18 -18.45
CA ILE A 206 8.42 -10.40 -18.54
C ILE A 206 9.90 -10.20 -18.16
N ASP A 207 10.41 -8.96 -18.22
CA ASP A 207 11.75 -8.57 -17.76
C ASP A 207 11.76 -7.08 -17.38
N ALA A 208 12.81 -6.60 -16.71
CA ALA A 208 13.02 -5.21 -16.36
C ALA A 208 14.52 -4.92 -16.15
N GLN A 209 14.94 -3.68 -16.36
CA GLN A 209 16.24 -3.18 -15.90
C GLN A 209 16.06 -2.24 -14.72
N ILE A 210 16.88 -2.39 -13.68
CA ILE A 210 16.83 -1.57 -12.47
C ILE A 210 18.24 -1.20 -11.98
N VAL A 211 18.39 0.01 -11.44
CA VAL A 211 19.56 0.42 -10.66
C VAL A 211 19.28 0.22 -9.18
N ASP A 212 20.07 -0.62 -8.52
CA ASP A 212 19.97 -0.90 -7.08
C ASP A 212 20.61 0.19 -6.20
N VAL A 213 20.57 0.02 -4.88
CA VAL A 213 21.09 1.02 -3.92
C VAL A 213 22.61 1.19 -3.98
N LYS A 214 23.32 0.23 -4.60
CA LYS A 214 24.77 0.26 -4.78
C LYS A 214 25.14 0.86 -6.14
N GLY A 215 24.16 1.23 -6.96
CA GLY A 215 24.37 1.74 -8.31
C GLY A 215 24.62 0.65 -9.35
N ASN A 216 24.34 -0.62 -9.05
CA ASN A 216 24.48 -1.70 -10.02
C ASN A 216 23.28 -1.73 -10.98
N LEU A 217 23.55 -1.91 -12.27
CA LEU A 217 22.52 -2.19 -13.26
C LEU A 217 22.18 -3.69 -13.26
N LEU A 218 20.92 -4.01 -12.98
CA LEU A 218 20.42 -5.38 -12.90
C LEU A 218 19.32 -5.62 -13.93
N ASN A 219 19.28 -6.81 -14.51
CA ASN A 219 18.15 -7.34 -15.27
C ASN A 219 17.40 -8.39 -14.43
N ARG A 220 16.34 -9.03 -14.94
CA ARG A 220 15.60 -10.06 -14.18
C ARG A 220 16.51 -11.14 -13.61
N LYS A 221 17.45 -11.65 -14.40
CA LYS A 221 18.37 -12.71 -13.98
C LYS A 221 19.27 -12.24 -12.83
N SER A 222 19.88 -11.06 -12.93
CA SER A 222 20.81 -10.58 -11.90
C SER A 222 20.13 -9.97 -10.68
N MET A 223 18.90 -9.46 -10.80
CA MET A 223 18.11 -8.99 -9.65
C MET A 223 17.45 -10.13 -8.87
N GLY A 224 17.21 -11.27 -9.52
CA GLY A 224 16.52 -12.42 -8.97
C GLY A 224 14.99 -12.26 -8.93
N GLU A 225 14.29 -13.38 -8.82
CA GLU A 225 12.82 -13.40 -8.94
C GLU A 225 12.10 -12.65 -7.82
N ASP A 226 12.69 -12.55 -6.63
CA ASP A 226 12.12 -11.81 -5.51
C ASP A 226 12.05 -10.30 -5.78
N LEU A 227 13.15 -9.69 -6.22
CA LEU A 227 13.16 -8.27 -6.56
C LEU A 227 12.32 -8.02 -7.82
N PHE A 228 12.40 -8.91 -8.81
CA PHE A 228 11.55 -8.84 -10.01
C PHE A 228 10.05 -8.90 -9.66
N TRP A 229 9.65 -9.74 -8.70
CA TRP A 229 8.29 -9.76 -8.17
C TRP A 229 7.96 -8.43 -7.47
N GLY A 230 8.83 -7.94 -6.59
CA GLY A 230 8.61 -6.70 -5.82
C GLY A 230 8.35 -5.45 -6.68
N ILE A 231 9.05 -5.31 -7.80
CA ILE A 231 8.90 -4.14 -8.68
C ILE A 231 7.67 -4.22 -9.60
N ARG A 232 7.02 -5.38 -9.72
CA ARG A 232 5.80 -5.58 -10.53
C ARG A 232 4.52 -5.39 -9.72
N GLY A 233 4.44 -4.29 -8.96
CA GLY A 233 3.23 -3.91 -8.23
C GLY A 233 3.48 -3.30 -6.85
N GLY A 234 4.67 -3.49 -6.27
CA GLY A 234 5.03 -2.99 -4.93
C GLY A 234 5.45 -1.51 -4.89
N GLY A 235 5.40 -0.81 -6.02
CA GLY A 235 5.92 0.55 -6.18
C GLY A 235 7.43 0.56 -6.32
N GLY A 236 7.91 0.70 -7.56
CA GLY A 236 9.33 0.53 -7.90
C GLY A 236 10.28 1.44 -7.12
N ALA A 237 9.84 2.66 -6.81
CA ALA A 237 10.58 3.64 -6.02
C ALA A 237 10.84 3.22 -4.56
N SER A 238 10.30 2.09 -4.08
CA SER A 238 10.69 1.49 -2.80
C SER A 238 11.95 0.62 -2.92
N PHE A 239 12.32 0.16 -4.11
CA PHE A 239 13.35 -0.87 -4.30
C PHE A 239 14.55 -0.40 -5.13
N GLY A 240 14.37 0.58 -6.01
CA GLY A 240 15.43 1.12 -6.84
C GLY A 240 14.91 2.02 -7.96
N VAL A 241 15.79 2.36 -8.90
CA VAL A 241 15.41 3.14 -10.10
C VAL A 241 15.21 2.19 -11.27
N VAL A 242 13.96 1.87 -11.59
CA VAL A 242 13.66 1.06 -12.79
C VAL A 242 13.94 1.90 -14.03
N LEU A 243 14.78 1.39 -14.93
CA LEU A 243 15.17 2.03 -16.19
C LEU A 243 14.26 1.64 -17.35
N SER A 244 13.88 0.37 -17.42
CA SER A 244 13.05 -0.16 -18.50
C SER A 244 12.23 -1.37 -18.05
N PHE A 245 11.11 -1.61 -18.74
CA PHE A 245 10.33 -2.83 -18.66
C PHE A 245 10.30 -3.51 -20.03
N THR A 246 10.40 -4.83 -20.04
CA THR A 246 10.06 -5.66 -21.19
C THR A 246 8.65 -6.17 -21.00
N ILE A 247 7.74 -5.76 -21.87
CA ILE A 247 6.31 -6.05 -21.81
C ILE A 247 5.90 -7.01 -22.91
N LYS A 248 5.01 -7.96 -22.60
CA LYS A 248 4.33 -8.80 -23.57
C LYS A 248 3.16 -8.01 -24.15
N LEU A 249 3.09 -7.95 -25.48
CA LEU A 249 1.98 -7.37 -26.22
C LEU A 249 0.83 -8.37 -26.30
N VAL A 250 -0.39 -7.86 -26.38
CA VAL A 250 -1.60 -8.66 -26.49
C VAL A 250 -2.28 -8.43 -27.83
N SER A 251 -2.90 -9.46 -28.38
CA SER A 251 -3.68 -9.33 -29.61
C SER A 251 -4.95 -8.51 -29.37
N VAL A 252 -5.33 -7.67 -30.32
CA VAL A 252 -6.62 -6.97 -30.32
C VAL A 252 -7.26 -7.16 -31.70
N PRO A 253 -8.60 -7.25 -31.81
CA PRO A 253 -9.24 -7.36 -33.11
C PRO A 253 -9.04 -6.07 -33.93
N GLU A 254 -9.15 -6.18 -35.25
CA GLU A 254 -9.07 -5.02 -36.16
C GLU A 254 -10.13 -3.96 -35.83
N THR A 255 -11.31 -4.43 -35.41
CA THR A 255 -12.44 -3.61 -34.99
C THR A 255 -12.79 -3.89 -33.53
N VAL A 256 -12.87 -2.83 -32.74
CA VAL A 256 -13.41 -2.80 -31.38
C VAL A 256 -14.62 -1.87 -31.33
N THR A 257 -15.44 -2.00 -30.30
CA THR A 257 -16.62 -1.16 -30.12
C THR A 257 -16.52 -0.36 -28.84
N VAL A 258 -16.81 0.95 -28.92
CA VAL A 258 -16.98 1.83 -27.75
C VAL A 258 -18.40 2.37 -27.72
N PHE A 259 -18.93 2.60 -26.51
CA PHE A 259 -20.22 3.25 -26.32
C PHE A 259 -20.27 4.01 -25.00
N ARG A 260 -21.19 4.97 -24.92
CA ARG A 260 -21.56 5.69 -23.70
C ARG A 260 -23.08 5.80 -23.59
N VAL A 261 -23.63 5.36 -22.47
CA VAL A 261 -25.06 5.47 -22.16
C VAL A 261 -25.23 6.14 -20.80
N GLU A 262 -26.18 7.07 -20.69
CA GLU A 262 -26.42 7.84 -19.48
C GLU A 262 -27.86 7.71 -19.00
N LYS A 263 -28.04 7.65 -17.68
CA LYS A 263 -29.33 7.71 -16.98
C LYS A 263 -29.22 8.67 -15.80
N THR A 264 -30.34 9.27 -15.39
CA THR A 264 -30.41 10.08 -14.17
C THR A 264 -31.38 9.46 -13.17
N LEU A 265 -31.48 9.99 -11.95
CA LEU A 265 -32.53 9.54 -11.00
C LEU A 265 -33.95 9.86 -11.50
N GLU A 266 -34.07 10.69 -12.53
CA GLU A 266 -35.33 11.26 -13.01
C GLU A 266 -35.85 10.57 -14.28
N THR A 267 -35.07 9.63 -14.84
CA THR A 267 -35.47 8.84 -16.01
C THR A 267 -36.34 7.65 -15.59
N ASN A 268 -37.20 7.17 -16.51
CA ASN A 268 -38.09 6.01 -16.25
C ASN A 268 -37.35 4.76 -15.75
N VAL A 269 -36.18 4.47 -16.34
CA VAL A 269 -35.20 3.57 -15.73
C VAL A 269 -34.28 4.47 -14.91
N THR A 270 -34.35 4.37 -13.59
CA THR A 270 -33.58 5.28 -12.72
C THR A 270 -32.09 4.94 -12.77
N ALA A 271 -31.24 5.93 -12.48
CA ALA A 271 -29.81 5.69 -12.28
C ALA A 271 -29.58 4.60 -11.21
N THR A 272 -30.38 4.56 -10.14
CA THR A 272 -30.29 3.52 -9.10
C THR A 272 -30.54 2.12 -9.66
N ASP A 273 -31.61 1.91 -10.42
CA ASP A 273 -31.93 0.60 -11.00
C ASP A 273 -30.83 0.15 -11.98
N LEU A 274 -30.29 1.09 -12.76
CA LEU A 274 -29.15 0.84 -13.65
C LEU A 274 -27.91 0.39 -12.85
N VAL A 275 -27.56 1.06 -11.74
CA VAL A 275 -26.40 0.70 -10.92
C VAL A 275 -26.58 -0.68 -10.27
N VAL A 276 -27.79 -1.00 -9.78
CA VAL A 276 -28.09 -2.31 -9.19
C VAL A 276 -27.80 -3.43 -10.20
N GLN A 277 -28.32 -3.31 -11.43
CA GLN A 277 -28.07 -4.33 -12.46
C GLN A 277 -26.61 -4.32 -12.95
N TRP A 278 -25.98 -3.14 -13.07
CA TRP A 278 -24.56 -3.03 -13.44
C TRP A 278 -23.66 -3.82 -12.48
N GLN A 279 -23.91 -3.77 -11.16
CA GLN A 279 -23.11 -4.52 -10.17
C GLN A 279 -23.20 -6.04 -10.34
N GLN A 280 -24.30 -6.54 -10.90
CA GLN A 280 -24.54 -7.97 -11.12
C GLN A 280 -23.89 -8.46 -12.42
N VAL A 281 -23.85 -7.61 -13.44
CA VAL A 281 -23.42 -7.97 -14.81
C VAL A 281 -21.95 -7.64 -15.06
N ALA A 282 -21.52 -6.41 -14.72
CA ALA A 282 -20.21 -5.91 -15.13
C ALA A 282 -19.03 -6.77 -14.67
N PRO A 283 -19.04 -7.42 -13.48
CA PRO A 283 -17.96 -8.30 -13.07
C PRO A 283 -17.95 -9.67 -13.77
N THR A 284 -19.08 -10.14 -14.29
CA THR A 284 -19.31 -11.55 -14.70
C THR A 284 -19.63 -11.75 -16.18
N THR A 285 -19.96 -10.67 -16.92
CA THR A 285 -20.19 -10.68 -18.37
C THR A 285 -18.94 -11.07 -19.17
N ASP A 286 -19.05 -11.18 -20.49
CA ASP A 286 -17.95 -11.51 -21.41
C ASP A 286 -16.66 -10.74 -21.09
N ASP A 287 -15.54 -11.44 -20.95
CA ASP A 287 -14.25 -10.86 -20.54
C ASP A 287 -13.67 -9.86 -21.55
N ARG A 288 -14.14 -9.87 -22.80
CA ARG A 288 -13.84 -8.86 -23.83
C ARG A 288 -14.52 -7.53 -23.57
N LEU A 289 -15.55 -7.50 -22.71
CA LEU A 289 -16.32 -6.32 -22.38
C LEU A 289 -15.83 -5.69 -21.07
N PHE A 290 -15.46 -4.42 -21.15
CA PHE A 290 -15.18 -3.59 -20.00
C PHE A 290 -16.21 -2.46 -19.94
N MET A 291 -16.91 -2.31 -18.82
CA MET A 291 -17.92 -1.26 -18.60
C MET A 291 -17.59 -0.44 -17.34
N ARG A 292 -16.99 0.74 -17.49
CA ARG A 292 -16.83 1.70 -16.38
C ARG A 292 -18.17 2.38 -16.12
N LEU A 293 -18.53 2.51 -14.84
CA LEU A 293 -19.66 3.32 -14.40
C LEU A 293 -19.15 4.58 -13.71
N LEU A 294 -19.50 5.75 -14.25
CA LEU A 294 -19.29 7.05 -13.61
C LEU A 294 -20.58 7.49 -12.92
N LEU A 295 -20.48 7.90 -11.65
CA LEU A 295 -21.58 8.44 -10.87
C LEU A 295 -21.21 9.84 -10.42
N GLU A 296 -21.99 10.83 -10.86
CA GLU A 296 -21.67 12.24 -10.65
C GLU A 296 -22.92 13.01 -10.22
N PRO A 297 -22.81 13.90 -9.20
CA PRO A 297 -23.82 14.91 -8.97
C PRO A 297 -23.84 15.90 -10.14
N VAL A 298 -25.02 16.15 -10.69
CA VAL A 298 -25.24 17.09 -11.80
C VAL A 298 -26.47 17.95 -11.51
N THR A 299 -26.58 19.10 -12.18
CA THR A 299 -27.79 19.92 -12.14
C THR A 299 -28.98 19.13 -12.70
N SER A 300 -30.10 19.15 -11.98
CA SER A 300 -31.34 18.54 -12.44
C SER A 300 -31.95 19.33 -13.61
N ASN A 301 -32.46 18.61 -14.60
CA ASN A 301 -33.21 19.20 -15.72
C ASN A 301 -34.72 19.21 -15.45
N VAL A 302 -35.19 18.56 -14.39
CA VAL A 302 -36.62 18.44 -14.03
C VAL A 302 -36.97 19.34 -12.86
N VAL A 303 -36.12 19.39 -11.83
CA VAL A 303 -36.27 20.20 -10.62
C VAL A 303 -35.36 21.43 -10.74
N LYS A 304 -35.97 22.60 -10.98
CA LYS A 304 -35.22 23.85 -11.12
C LYS A 304 -34.40 24.16 -9.87
N GLY A 305 -33.08 24.32 -10.04
CA GLY A 305 -32.14 24.57 -8.94
C GLY A 305 -31.83 23.34 -8.08
N GLY A 306 -32.39 22.16 -8.42
CA GLY A 306 -32.07 20.89 -7.79
C GLY A 306 -30.82 20.23 -8.37
N GLN A 307 -30.29 19.27 -7.64
CA GLN A 307 -29.24 18.36 -8.11
C GLN A 307 -29.79 16.93 -8.21
N THR A 308 -29.22 16.14 -9.11
CA THR A 308 -29.52 14.72 -9.33
C THR A 308 -28.22 13.94 -9.51
N ILE A 309 -28.30 12.61 -9.55
CA ILE A 309 -27.16 11.76 -9.91
C ILE A 309 -27.28 11.33 -11.37
N ARG A 310 -26.20 11.50 -12.12
CA ARG A 310 -26.02 10.90 -13.45
C ARG A 310 -25.16 9.64 -13.33
N ALA A 311 -25.69 8.52 -13.81
CA ALA A 311 -24.97 7.29 -14.04
C ALA A 311 -24.58 7.19 -15.52
N SER A 312 -23.29 7.16 -15.82
CA SER A 312 -22.75 7.03 -17.18
C SER A 312 -21.98 5.73 -17.32
N VAL A 313 -22.45 4.82 -18.18
CA VAL A 313 -21.74 3.58 -18.52
C VAL A 313 -20.90 3.83 -19.77
N LEU A 314 -19.57 3.78 -19.62
CA LEU A 314 -18.60 3.91 -20.71
C LEU A 314 -17.94 2.56 -20.93
N ALA A 315 -17.89 2.10 -22.17
CA ALA A 315 -17.43 0.75 -22.46
C ALA A 315 -16.40 0.65 -23.58
N LEU A 316 -15.57 -0.39 -23.47
CA LEU A 316 -14.76 -0.95 -24.54
C LEU A 316 -15.14 -2.42 -24.67
N PHE A 317 -15.51 -2.83 -25.87
CA PHE A 317 -15.70 -4.22 -26.24
C PHE A 317 -14.70 -4.62 -27.31
N LEU A 318 -13.93 -5.67 -27.07
CA LEU A 318 -12.99 -6.23 -28.03
C LEU A 318 -13.73 -7.14 -29.03
N GLY A 319 -14.61 -6.53 -29.83
CA GLY A 319 -15.45 -7.15 -30.84
C GLY A 319 -16.40 -6.14 -31.50
N GLY A 320 -17.38 -6.64 -32.26
CA GLY A 320 -18.31 -5.83 -33.05
C GLY A 320 -19.55 -5.35 -32.26
N ALA A 321 -20.23 -4.34 -32.79
CA ALA A 321 -21.38 -3.69 -32.18
C ALA A 321 -22.61 -4.62 -32.07
N ASP A 322 -22.89 -5.40 -33.11
CA ASP A 322 -24.02 -6.35 -33.09
C ASP A 322 -23.87 -7.40 -32.00
N GLU A 323 -22.63 -7.86 -31.78
CA GLU A 323 -22.31 -8.85 -30.76
C GLU A 323 -22.52 -8.28 -29.35
N VAL A 324 -21.96 -7.11 -29.04
CA VAL A 324 -22.11 -6.52 -27.70
C VAL A 324 -23.55 -6.11 -27.39
N VAL A 325 -24.29 -5.63 -28.39
CA VAL A 325 -25.73 -5.34 -28.23
C VAL A 325 -26.49 -6.62 -27.89
N SER A 326 -26.23 -7.73 -28.60
CA SER A 326 -26.90 -9.01 -28.31
C SER A 326 -26.56 -9.57 -26.93
N ILE A 327 -25.32 -9.41 -26.47
CA ILE A 327 -24.90 -9.81 -25.12
C ILE A 327 -25.67 -8.99 -24.07
N LEU A 328 -25.64 -7.66 -24.20
CA LEU A 328 -26.21 -6.77 -23.18
C LEU A 328 -27.73 -6.67 -23.23
N GLU A 329 -28.38 -6.99 -24.34
CA GLU A 329 -29.83 -7.15 -24.38
C GLU A 329 -30.30 -8.28 -23.44
N LYS A 330 -29.53 -9.36 -23.35
CA LYS A 330 -29.83 -10.51 -22.49
C LYS A 330 -29.41 -10.28 -21.04
N GLU A 331 -28.20 -9.77 -20.83
CA GLU A 331 -27.59 -9.68 -19.50
C GLU A 331 -27.92 -8.37 -18.79
N PHE A 332 -27.97 -7.25 -19.53
CA PHE A 332 -28.12 -5.90 -18.98
C PHE A 332 -29.24 -5.08 -19.67
N PRO A 333 -30.49 -5.58 -19.76
CA PRO A 333 -31.57 -4.93 -20.48
C PRO A 333 -31.89 -3.49 -20.02
N LEU A 334 -31.69 -3.14 -18.73
CA LEU A 334 -31.97 -1.78 -18.25
C LEU A 334 -31.02 -0.72 -18.83
N LEU A 335 -29.85 -1.13 -19.34
CA LEU A 335 -28.97 -0.24 -20.08
C LEU A 335 -29.67 0.28 -21.35
N GLY A 336 -30.47 -0.57 -22.00
CA GLY A 336 -31.17 -0.25 -23.24
C GLY A 336 -30.21 0.12 -24.37
N LEU A 337 -29.05 -0.54 -24.42
CA LEU A 337 -28.04 -0.30 -25.45
C LEU A 337 -28.61 -0.65 -26.82
N LYS A 338 -28.46 0.27 -27.78
CA LYS A 338 -28.79 0.03 -29.18
C LYS A 338 -27.56 0.20 -30.05
N LYS A 339 -27.62 -0.32 -31.28
CA LYS A 339 -26.53 -0.21 -32.25
C LYS A 339 -26.15 1.23 -32.54
N GLU A 340 -27.11 2.16 -32.53
CA GLU A 340 -26.85 3.59 -32.77
C GLU A 340 -26.05 4.28 -31.66
N ASN A 341 -25.93 3.63 -30.49
CA ASN A 341 -25.09 4.11 -29.40
C ASN A 341 -23.63 3.64 -29.53
N CYS A 342 -23.37 2.68 -30.42
CA CYS A 342 -22.09 2.02 -30.59
C CYS A 342 -21.26 2.71 -31.67
N ILE A 343 -19.96 2.80 -31.46
CA ILE A 343 -18.99 3.27 -32.45
C ILE A 343 -17.94 2.18 -32.63
N GLU A 344 -17.90 1.61 -33.83
CA GLU A 344 -16.88 0.64 -34.23
C GLU A 344 -15.64 1.37 -34.75
N VAL A 345 -14.50 1.06 -34.17
CA VAL A 345 -13.23 1.76 -34.41
C VAL A 345 -12.06 0.80 -34.29
N SER A 346 -10.86 1.23 -34.70
CA SER A 346 -9.64 0.49 -34.38
C SER A 346 -9.32 0.59 -32.88
N TRP A 347 -8.47 -0.30 -32.36
CA TRP A 347 -8.07 -0.21 -30.95
C TRP A 347 -7.42 1.14 -30.59
N ILE A 348 -6.56 1.70 -31.45
CA ILE A 348 -5.91 3.00 -31.15
C ILE A 348 -6.92 4.15 -31.13
N ASP A 349 -7.94 4.11 -31.98
CA ASP A 349 -8.97 5.15 -32.02
C ASP A 349 -9.87 5.07 -30.78
N SER A 350 -10.05 3.86 -30.24
CA SER A 350 -10.66 3.67 -28.92
C SER A 350 -9.84 4.33 -27.80
N VAL A 351 -8.50 4.36 -27.90
CA VAL A 351 -7.65 5.08 -26.94
C VAL A 351 -7.91 6.59 -27.01
N LEU A 352 -8.05 7.16 -28.21
CA LEU A 352 -8.44 8.56 -28.39
C LEU A 352 -9.83 8.85 -27.85
N TRP A 353 -10.78 7.93 -28.03
CA TRP A 353 -12.12 8.05 -27.45
C TRP A 353 -12.08 8.03 -25.91
N TRP A 354 -11.28 7.13 -25.30
CA TRP A 354 -11.17 7.02 -23.84
C TRP A 354 -10.39 8.15 -23.17
N LYS A 355 -9.56 8.88 -23.93
CA LYS A 355 -8.80 10.05 -23.43
C LYS A 355 -9.73 11.14 -22.91
N ASP A 356 -10.76 11.53 -23.68
CA ASP A 356 -11.66 12.65 -23.35
C ASP A 356 -13.06 12.57 -23.98
N GLY A 357 -13.33 11.57 -24.83
CA GLY A 357 -14.61 11.40 -25.53
C GLY A 357 -14.87 12.38 -26.69
N GLN A 358 -13.96 13.33 -26.94
CA GLN A 358 -14.09 14.38 -27.97
C GLN A 358 -13.00 14.30 -29.04
N SER A 359 -11.79 13.88 -28.70
CA SER A 359 -10.65 13.74 -29.62
C SER A 359 -11.04 13.01 -30.90
N LEU A 360 -11.68 11.84 -30.78
CA LEU A 360 -12.13 11.08 -31.95
C LEU A 360 -13.18 11.84 -32.78
N LYS A 361 -14.12 12.54 -32.13
CA LYS A 361 -15.16 13.33 -32.82
C LYS A 361 -14.57 14.54 -33.54
N ASN A 362 -13.50 15.11 -33.00
CA ASN A 362 -12.78 16.23 -33.59
C ASN A 362 -11.85 15.81 -34.74
N GLY A 363 -11.74 14.50 -35.01
CA GLY A 363 -10.84 13.97 -36.04
C GLY A 363 -9.36 13.98 -35.62
N ASP A 364 -9.08 13.99 -34.31
CA ASP A 364 -7.73 13.86 -33.80
C ASP A 364 -7.11 12.55 -34.28
N LYS A 365 -5.82 12.60 -34.62
CA LYS A 365 -5.07 11.44 -35.08
C LYS A 365 -4.24 10.83 -33.95
N PRO A 366 -3.81 9.55 -34.07
CA PRO A 366 -2.99 8.90 -33.04
C PRO A 366 -1.72 9.65 -32.64
N GLU A 367 -1.15 10.47 -33.51
CA GLU A 367 0.03 11.31 -33.23
C GLU A 367 -0.19 12.26 -32.04
N THR A 368 -1.45 12.65 -31.76
CA THR A 368 -1.79 13.46 -30.58
C THR A 368 -1.46 12.76 -29.26
N LEU A 369 -1.36 11.43 -29.24
CA LEU A 369 -0.94 10.66 -28.06
C LEU A 369 0.54 10.88 -27.70
N LEU A 370 1.34 11.43 -28.62
CA LEU A 370 2.73 11.80 -28.38
C LEU A 370 2.87 13.14 -27.64
N ASP A 371 1.79 13.92 -27.54
CA ASP A 371 1.82 15.18 -26.80
C ASP A 371 1.84 14.93 -25.29
N ARG A 372 2.88 15.44 -24.64
CA ARG A 372 3.10 15.36 -23.20
C ARG A 372 2.49 16.54 -22.45
N ASN A 373 2.02 17.57 -23.14
CA ASN A 373 1.55 18.84 -22.57
C ASN A 373 0.03 19.01 -22.60
N LEU A 374 -0.71 17.96 -22.97
CA LEU A 374 -2.16 18.00 -23.18
C LEU A 374 -2.98 18.52 -21.99
N ASN A 375 -2.43 18.52 -20.78
CA ASN A 375 -3.11 18.97 -19.56
C ASN A 375 -2.25 19.97 -18.78
N SER A 376 -2.72 21.21 -18.65
CA SER A 376 -2.39 22.04 -17.48
C SER A 376 -2.79 21.28 -16.22
N ALA A 377 -1.98 21.34 -15.17
CA ALA A 377 -2.30 20.63 -13.93
C ALA A 377 -3.61 21.17 -13.32
N ASP A 378 -4.60 20.30 -13.14
CA ASP A 378 -5.77 20.62 -12.32
C ASP A 378 -5.47 20.37 -10.83
N PHE A 379 -6.27 20.97 -9.95
CA PHE A 379 -6.29 20.56 -8.56
C PHE A 379 -7.17 19.33 -8.40
N LEU A 380 -6.65 18.29 -7.77
CA LEU A 380 -7.39 17.04 -7.63
C LEU A 380 -7.10 16.31 -6.31
N LYS A 381 -8.12 15.63 -5.79
CA LYS A 381 -7.98 14.59 -4.77
C LYS A 381 -8.66 13.32 -5.25
N ARG A 382 -8.01 12.19 -5.00
CA ARG A 382 -8.50 10.86 -5.33
C ARG A 382 -8.34 9.96 -4.11
N LYS A 383 -9.25 9.00 -3.97
CA LYS A 383 -9.20 7.90 -3.00
C LYS A 383 -9.68 6.64 -3.71
N SER A 384 -9.49 5.46 -3.12
CA SER A 384 -9.93 4.21 -3.72
C SER A 384 -10.42 3.19 -2.71
N ASP A 385 -11.36 2.35 -3.13
CA ASP A 385 -11.81 1.17 -2.40
C ASP A 385 -12.03 -0.01 -3.35
N TYR A 386 -12.27 -1.18 -2.76
CA TYR A 386 -12.77 -2.36 -3.46
C TYR A 386 -14.10 -2.80 -2.87
N VAL A 387 -15.06 -3.12 -3.74
CA VAL A 387 -16.37 -3.66 -3.35
C VAL A 387 -16.37 -5.16 -3.61
N GLN A 388 -16.72 -5.92 -2.58
CA GLN A 388 -16.72 -7.40 -2.61
C GLN A 388 -18.13 -8.00 -2.57
N LYS A 389 -19.12 -7.20 -2.18
CA LYS A 389 -20.55 -7.55 -2.16
C LYS A 389 -21.34 -6.42 -2.79
N ALA A 390 -22.35 -6.74 -3.58
CA ALA A 390 -23.18 -5.73 -4.23
C ALA A 390 -23.86 -4.86 -3.17
N ILE A 391 -23.86 -3.55 -3.41
CA ILE A 391 -24.53 -2.54 -2.59
C ILE A 391 -26.02 -2.58 -2.97
N SER A 392 -26.89 -2.69 -1.97
CA SER A 392 -28.34 -2.77 -2.20
C SER A 392 -28.92 -1.46 -2.71
N LYS A 393 -30.15 -1.51 -3.22
CA LYS A 393 -30.86 -0.35 -3.75
C LYS A 393 -30.99 0.77 -2.69
N ASP A 394 -31.46 0.43 -1.50
CA ASP A 394 -31.67 1.40 -0.41
C ASP A 394 -30.35 2.04 0.05
N GLU A 395 -29.26 1.24 0.10
CA GLU A 395 -27.92 1.74 0.42
C GLU A 395 -27.40 2.69 -0.67
N LEU A 396 -27.60 2.36 -1.96
CA LEU A 396 -27.26 3.24 -3.08
C LEU A 396 -28.01 4.57 -3.03
N GLU A 397 -29.30 4.55 -2.69
CA GLU A 397 -30.09 5.77 -2.53
C GLU A 397 -29.54 6.66 -1.41
N GLY A 398 -29.10 6.07 -0.29
CA GLY A 398 -28.39 6.78 0.78
C GLY A 398 -27.05 7.38 0.32
N ILE A 399 -26.27 6.63 -0.47
CA ILE A 399 -25.03 7.10 -1.08
C ILE A 399 -25.30 8.29 -2.01
N PHE A 400 -26.31 8.18 -2.87
CA PHE A 400 -26.68 9.21 -3.83
C PHE A 400 -27.17 10.49 -3.15
N LYS A 401 -27.96 10.37 -2.07
CA LYS A 401 -28.33 11.51 -1.24
C LYS A 401 -27.09 12.21 -0.68
N THR A 402 -26.14 11.45 -0.14
CA THR A 402 -24.89 12.01 0.39
C THR A 402 -24.07 12.70 -0.71
N MET A 403 -23.99 12.11 -1.91
CA MET A 403 -23.31 12.73 -3.05
C MET A 403 -23.97 14.04 -3.49
N ILE A 404 -25.30 14.10 -3.53
CA ILE A 404 -26.08 15.32 -3.82
C ILE A 404 -25.80 16.39 -2.75
N GLU A 405 -25.76 16.04 -1.47
CA GLU A 405 -25.43 16.99 -0.40
C GLU A 405 -24.02 17.58 -0.52
N LEU A 406 -23.05 16.81 -1.04
CA LEU A 406 -21.68 17.27 -1.24
C LEU A 406 -21.49 18.03 -2.57
N GLY A 407 -22.25 17.66 -3.60
CA GLY A 407 -22.42 18.39 -4.84
C GLY A 407 -21.28 18.30 -5.88
N ASN A 408 -20.04 17.95 -5.51
CA ASN A 408 -18.89 18.01 -6.45
C ASN A 408 -18.09 16.71 -6.59
N ILE A 409 -18.28 15.75 -5.68
CA ILE A 409 -17.51 14.51 -5.65
C ILE A 409 -18.25 13.37 -6.36
N GLY A 410 -17.55 12.66 -7.23
CA GLY A 410 -18.07 11.53 -8.00
C GLY A 410 -17.37 10.20 -7.71
N PHE A 411 -17.93 9.15 -8.30
CA PHE A 411 -17.33 7.81 -8.32
C PHE A 411 -17.01 7.36 -9.73
N ALA A 412 -15.89 6.64 -9.89
CA ALA A 412 -15.66 5.77 -11.03
C ALA A 412 -15.58 4.31 -10.56
N PHE A 413 -16.63 3.53 -10.84
CA PHE A 413 -16.66 2.09 -10.61
C PHE A 413 -16.10 1.36 -11.83
N ASN A 414 -15.24 0.39 -11.55
CA ASN A 414 -14.37 -0.22 -12.52
C ASN A 414 -14.40 -1.74 -12.30
N PRO A 415 -15.04 -2.53 -13.20
CA PRO A 415 -15.36 -3.92 -12.95
C PRO A 415 -14.12 -4.80 -12.93
N TYR A 416 -14.13 -5.77 -12.03
CA TYR A 416 -13.16 -6.85 -11.91
C TYR A 416 -13.79 -8.14 -12.47
N GLY A 417 -13.36 -9.31 -12.01
CA GLY A 417 -13.70 -10.59 -12.63
C GLY A 417 -12.90 -10.84 -13.91
N GLY A 418 -13.39 -11.75 -14.74
CA GLY A 418 -12.64 -12.28 -15.89
C GLY A 418 -11.23 -12.70 -15.49
N LYS A 419 -10.24 -12.25 -16.27
CA LYS A 419 -8.82 -12.53 -16.04
C LYS A 419 -8.32 -12.13 -14.64
N MET A 420 -8.89 -11.08 -14.05
CA MET A 420 -8.53 -10.66 -12.68
C MET A 420 -8.97 -11.66 -11.61
N GLY A 421 -9.98 -12.48 -11.88
CA GLY A 421 -10.43 -13.57 -11.01
C GLY A 421 -9.62 -14.86 -11.16
N GLU A 422 -8.88 -15.02 -12.26
CA GLU A 422 -8.04 -16.19 -12.54
C GLU A 422 -6.64 -16.09 -11.94
N ILE A 423 -6.08 -14.87 -11.92
CA ILE A 423 -4.71 -14.63 -11.45
C ILE A 423 -4.67 -14.76 -9.91
N PRO A 424 -3.75 -15.58 -9.34
CA PRO A 424 -3.56 -15.68 -7.89
C PRO A 424 -3.23 -14.35 -7.23
N ALA A 425 -3.70 -14.14 -6.00
CA ALA A 425 -3.49 -12.89 -5.25
C ALA A 425 -2.00 -12.61 -4.94
N ASP A 426 -1.16 -13.63 -4.92
CA ASP A 426 0.28 -13.54 -4.63
C ASP A 426 1.16 -13.61 -5.90
N ALA A 427 0.57 -13.74 -7.09
CA ALA A 427 1.29 -13.83 -8.37
C ALA A 427 2.14 -12.57 -8.63
N THR A 428 1.65 -11.42 -8.18
CA THR A 428 2.36 -10.15 -8.10
C THR A 428 2.05 -9.49 -6.75
N PRO A 429 2.76 -8.43 -6.32
CA PRO A 429 2.44 -7.69 -5.12
C PRO A 429 1.00 -7.16 -5.05
N PHE A 430 0.34 -6.96 -6.19
CA PHE A 430 -1.03 -6.50 -6.27
C PHE A 430 -2.01 -7.64 -5.89
N PRO A 431 -2.71 -7.56 -4.74
CA PRO A 431 -3.45 -8.68 -4.17
C PRO A 431 -4.92 -8.73 -4.59
N HIS A 432 -5.45 -7.64 -5.16
CA HIS A 432 -6.88 -7.43 -5.32
C HIS A 432 -7.44 -8.21 -6.52
N ARG A 433 -7.53 -9.53 -6.41
CA ARG A 433 -7.91 -10.46 -7.48
C ARG A 433 -9.33 -11.00 -7.27
N LYS A 434 -9.52 -12.32 -7.30
CA LYS A 434 -10.78 -13.02 -7.02
C LYS A 434 -11.44 -12.51 -5.73
N GLY A 435 -12.76 -12.36 -5.76
CA GLY A 435 -13.58 -11.87 -4.64
C GLY A 435 -13.89 -10.37 -4.68
N ASN A 436 -13.26 -9.60 -5.56
CA ASN A 436 -13.60 -8.19 -5.79
C ASN A 436 -14.55 -8.08 -7.00
N LEU A 437 -15.70 -7.43 -6.81
CA LEU A 437 -16.65 -7.15 -7.89
C LEU A 437 -16.13 -5.99 -8.74
N PHE A 438 -15.72 -4.90 -8.10
CA PHE A 438 -15.18 -3.72 -8.76
C PHE A 438 -14.34 -2.87 -7.82
N LYS A 439 -13.43 -2.09 -8.42
CA LYS A 439 -12.70 -1.01 -7.73
C LYS A 439 -13.51 0.28 -7.84
N VAL A 440 -13.52 1.05 -6.76
CA VAL A 440 -14.07 2.40 -6.69
C VAL A 440 -12.93 3.42 -6.72
N GLN A 441 -13.05 4.44 -7.56
CA GLN A 441 -12.29 5.68 -7.42
C GLN A 441 -13.24 6.78 -6.94
N TYR A 442 -12.88 7.46 -5.87
CA TYR A 442 -13.51 8.71 -5.46
C TYR A 442 -12.78 9.83 -6.18
N PHE A 443 -13.48 10.72 -6.87
CA PHE A 443 -12.84 11.80 -7.60
C PHE A 443 -13.51 13.14 -7.40
N VAL A 444 -12.66 14.15 -7.17
CA VAL A 444 -13.03 15.56 -7.16
C VAL A 444 -11.89 16.37 -7.80
N THR A 445 -12.25 17.18 -8.80
CA THR A 445 -11.33 18.08 -9.50
C THR A 445 -11.86 19.49 -9.34
N TRP A 446 -10.97 20.47 -9.20
CA TRP A 446 -11.35 21.88 -9.11
C TRP A 446 -10.28 22.79 -9.71
N HIS A 447 -10.65 24.06 -9.94
CA HIS A 447 -9.78 25.06 -10.56
C HIS A 447 -9.48 26.26 -9.65
N ASP A 448 -10.25 26.46 -8.58
CA ASP A 448 -9.99 27.52 -7.60
C ASP A 448 -8.71 27.20 -6.80
N PRO A 449 -7.65 28.04 -6.90
CA PRO A 449 -6.40 27.81 -6.20
C PRO A 449 -6.44 28.17 -4.70
N SER A 450 -7.57 28.67 -4.19
CA SER A 450 -7.69 29.13 -2.80
C SER A 450 -7.50 27.98 -1.78
N PRO A 451 -6.86 28.25 -0.63
CA PRO A 451 -6.77 27.29 0.46
C PRO A 451 -8.15 26.79 0.94
N ASP A 452 -9.16 27.66 0.92
CA ASP A 452 -10.53 27.32 1.32
C ASP A 452 -11.17 26.31 0.36
N ALA A 453 -10.99 26.49 -0.96
CA ALA A 453 -11.42 25.51 -1.95
C ALA A 453 -10.72 24.17 -1.74
N ALA A 454 -9.40 24.18 -1.57
CA ALA A 454 -8.64 22.96 -1.31
C ALA A 454 -9.15 22.25 -0.04
N GLN A 455 -9.39 22.98 1.05
CA GLN A 455 -9.91 22.42 2.30
C GLN A 455 -11.32 21.85 2.12
N LYS A 456 -12.20 22.54 1.40
CA LYS A 456 -13.56 22.09 1.07
C LYS A 456 -13.53 20.75 0.33
N PHE A 457 -12.86 20.68 -0.83
CA PHE A 457 -12.86 19.48 -1.67
C PHE A 457 -12.15 18.29 -1.03
N MET A 458 -11.10 18.54 -0.23
CA MET A 458 -10.47 17.50 0.59
C MET A 458 -11.42 16.95 1.65
N ASN A 459 -12.23 17.79 2.29
CA ASN A 459 -13.22 17.36 3.27
C ASN A 459 -14.39 16.59 2.63
N GLU A 460 -14.86 17.00 1.45
CA GLU A 460 -15.85 16.24 0.68
C GLU A 460 -15.34 14.83 0.36
N ALA A 461 -14.08 14.71 -0.09
CA ALA A 461 -13.43 13.43 -0.34
C ALA A 461 -13.37 12.53 0.90
N ARG A 462 -13.02 13.09 2.06
CA ARG A 462 -12.98 12.34 3.33
C ARG A 462 -14.38 11.95 3.79
N ARG A 463 -15.37 12.84 3.69
CA ARG A 463 -16.74 12.58 4.12
C ARG A 463 -17.38 11.46 3.33
N LEU A 464 -17.31 11.49 1.99
CA LEU A 464 -17.85 10.41 1.17
C LEU A 464 -17.10 9.09 1.37
N TYR A 465 -15.77 9.13 1.48
CA TYR A 465 -14.96 7.94 1.77
C TYR A 465 -15.34 7.31 3.12
N ASN A 466 -15.53 8.12 4.16
CA ASN A 466 -15.97 7.63 5.47
C ASN A 466 -17.39 7.05 5.41
N TYR A 467 -18.30 7.69 4.67
CA TYR A 467 -19.66 7.18 4.47
C TYR A 467 -19.68 5.80 3.80
N MET A 468 -18.73 5.55 2.89
CA MET A 468 -18.64 4.27 2.15
C MET A 468 -18.08 3.10 2.97
N THR A 469 -17.58 3.32 4.19
CA THR A 469 -16.93 2.30 5.02
C THR A 469 -17.70 0.96 5.16
N PRO A 470 -19.02 0.92 5.40
CA PRO A 470 -19.73 -0.35 5.58
C PRO A 470 -19.95 -1.13 4.28
N PHE A 471 -19.75 -0.51 3.10
CA PHE A 471 -20.10 -1.08 1.79
C PHE A 471 -18.89 -1.64 1.02
N VAL A 472 -17.69 -1.48 1.57
CA VAL A 472 -16.42 -1.81 0.90
C VAL A 472 -15.65 -2.89 1.66
N SER A 473 -14.55 -3.36 1.09
CA SER A 473 -13.63 -4.30 1.74
C SER A 473 -13.25 -3.84 3.15
N LYS A 474 -13.10 -4.80 4.06
CA LYS A 474 -12.74 -4.55 5.46
C LYS A 474 -11.70 -5.57 5.92
N ASN A 475 -10.86 -5.16 6.86
CA ASN A 475 -9.84 -5.99 7.50
C ASN A 475 -8.85 -6.66 6.51
N PRO A 476 -8.04 -5.90 5.76
CA PRO A 476 -7.95 -4.44 5.75
C PRO A 476 -8.93 -3.79 4.76
N ARG A 477 -9.20 -2.49 4.94
CA ARG A 477 -9.88 -1.69 3.92
C ARG A 477 -8.91 -1.43 2.77
N SER A 478 -9.09 -2.18 1.69
CA SER A 478 -8.15 -2.28 0.58
C SER A 478 -8.10 -1.00 -0.25
N ALA A 479 -6.89 -0.62 -0.69
CA ALA A 479 -6.61 0.57 -1.49
C ALA A 479 -5.71 0.23 -2.68
N PHE A 480 -5.72 1.08 -3.71
CA PHE A 480 -4.91 0.91 -4.91
C PHE A 480 -3.69 1.84 -4.88
N LEU A 481 -2.47 1.27 -4.90
CA LEU A 481 -1.22 2.01 -4.79
C LEU A 481 -1.09 3.15 -5.82
N ALA A 482 -1.47 2.91 -7.08
CA ALA A 482 -1.37 3.93 -8.12
C ALA A 482 -2.34 5.10 -7.89
N TYR A 483 -3.36 4.93 -7.05
CA TYR A 483 -4.23 6.00 -6.55
C TYR A 483 -3.79 6.42 -5.15
N ARG A 484 -2.51 6.79 -5.05
CA ARG A 484 -1.84 7.10 -3.79
C ARG A 484 -2.65 8.09 -2.95
N ASP A 485 -2.71 7.82 -1.65
CA ASP A 485 -3.54 8.56 -0.71
C ASP A 485 -2.85 8.63 0.65
N LEU A 486 -2.35 9.82 1.04
CA LEU A 486 -1.64 9.95 2.32
C LEU A 486 -2.60 9.88 3.53
N ASP A 487 -3.92 10.01 3.33
CA ASP A 487 -4.88 9.93 4.44
C ASP A 487 -4.97 8.50 5.04
N ILE A 488 -4.53 7.46 4.32
CA ILE A 488 -4.62 6.07 4.82
C ILE A 488 -3.44 5.64 5.71
N GLY A 489 -2.43 6.51 5.86
CA GLY A 489 -1.23 6.28 6.68
C GLY A 489 0.03 6.78 5.99
N VAL A 490 1.01 7.22 6.78
CA VAL A 490 2.34 7.67 6.32
C VAL A 490 3.42 7.12 7.23
N ASN A 491 4.63 7.00 6.70
CA ASN A 491 5.84 6.63 7.43
C ASN A 491 6.67 7.87 7.72
N ASN A 492 7.06 8.05 8.98
CA ASN A 492 7.93 9.13 9.44
C ASN A 492 9.39 8.69 9.57
N PHE A 493 9.69 7.41 9.35
CA PHE A 493 11.03 6.80 9.42
C PHE A 493 11.72 6.92 10.77
N GLY A 494 10.93 7.01 11.85
CA GLY A 494 11.41 6.89 13.22
C GLY A 494 11.53 5.43 13.69
N ASN A 495 11.61 5.23 15.00
CA ASN A 495 11.74 3.89 15.61
C ASN A 495 10.58 2.93 15.26
N ASN A 496 9.39 3.47 14.95
CA ASN A 496 8.19 2.70 14.62
C ASN A 496 7.95 2.61 13.10
N SER A 497 8.99 2.76 12.28
CA SER A 497 8.86 2.83 10.82
C SER A 497 8.20 1.59 10.22
N PHE A 498 8.45 0.40 10.78
CA PHE A 498 7.81 -0.83 10.30
C PHE A 498 6.30 -0.80 10.58
N GLU A 499 5.90 -0.46 11.80
CA GLU A 499 4.51 -0.41 12.26
C GLU A 499 3.72 0.68 11.54
N GLU A 500 4.30 1.87 11.35
CA GLU A 500 3.71 2.94 10.53
C GLU A 500 3.53 2.49 9.07
N GLY A 501 4.51 1.75 8.54
CA GLY A 501 4.47 1.16 7.20
C GLY A 501 3.37 0.11 7.02
N GLU A 502 3.14 -0.71 8.04
CA GLU A 502 2.14 -1.77 8.03
C GLU A 502 0.71 -1.22 7.87
N VAL A 503 0.41 -0.05 8.45
CA VAL A 503 -0.91 0.59 8.42
C VAL A 503 -1.43 0.86 6.99
N TYR A 504 -0.58 1.40 6.11
CA TYR A 504 -0.94 1.59 4.70
C TYR A 504 -0.53 0.41 3.84
N GLY A 505 0.54 -0.30 4.20
CA GLY A 505 1.09 -1.42 3.44
C GLY A 505 0.09 -2.55 3.31
N THR A 506 -0.55 -2.95 4.42
CA THR A 506 -1.60 -3.98 4.41
C THR A 506 -2.82 -3.56 3.59
N LYS A 507 -3.17 -2.26 3.54
CA LYS A 507 -4.26 -1.77 2.67
C LYS A 507 -3.92 -1.88 1.19
N TYR A 508 -2.67 -1.61 0.82
CA TYR A 508 -2.25 -1.72 -0.59
C TYR A 508 -2.01 -3.16 -1.03
N PHE A 509 -1.46 -3.99 -0.15
CA PHE A 509 -0.85 -5.28 -0.52
C PHE A 509 -1.43 -6.50 0.21
N ASN A 510 -2.37 -6.33 1.15
CA ASN A 510 -2.90 -7.40 1.99
C ASN A 510 -1.73 -8.26 2.54
N ASP A 511 -1.83 -9.59 2.40
CA ASP A 511 -0.82 -10.54 2.88
C ASP A 511 0.51 -10.47 2.14
N ASN A 512 0.57 -9.82 0.96
CA ASN A 512 1.81 -9.65 0.20
C ASN A 512 2.77 -8.64 0.85
N PHE A 513 2.31 -7.84 1.82
CA PHE A 513 3.11 -6.81 2.47
C PHE A 513 4.37 -7.38 3.14
N ASP A 514 4.25 -8.50 3.86
CA ASP A 514 5.38 -9.10 4.58
C ASP A 514 6.50 -9.56 3.63
N ARG A 515 6.14 -10.13 2.47
CA ARG A 515 7.10 -10.50 1.44
C ARG A 515 7.80 -9.27 0.87
N LEU A 516 7.07 -8.19 0.59
CA LEU A 516 7.66 -6.93 0.14
C LEU A 516 8.67 -6.38 1.15
N VAL A 517 8.35 -6.40 2.44
CA VAL A 517 9.27 -5.95 3.51
C VAL A 517 10.53 -6.82 3.56
N ASN A 518 10.39 -8.14 3.45
CA ASN A 518 11.54 -9.05 3.42
C ASN A 518 12.46 -8.76 2.23
N ILE A 519 11.88 -8.53 1.04
CA ILE A 519 12.63 -8.15 -0.16
C ILE A 519 13.34 -6.82 0.07
N LYS A 520 12.60 -5.80 0.52
CA LYS A 520 13.12 -4.45 0.80
C LYS A 520 14.31 -4.50 1.76
N THR A 521 14.18 -5.24 2.86
CA THR A 521 15.23 -5.42 3.87
C THR A 521 16.51 -6.03 3.27
N LYS A 522 16.37 -6.93 2.30
CA LYS A 522 17.50 -7.59 1.63
C LYS A 522 18.18 -6.68 0.60
N VAL A 523 17.41 -5.97 -0.22
CA VAL A 523 17.94 -5.22 -1.37
C VAL A 523 18.34 -3.78 -1.03
N ASP A 524 17.75 -3.20 0.02
CA ASP A 524 18.03 -1.84 0.49
C ASP A 524 17.91 -1.77 2.03
N PRO A 525 18.86 -2.39 2.77
CA PRO A 525 18.81 -2.49 4.23
C PRO A 525 18.92 -1.13 4.94
N ASP A 526 19.55 -0.15 4.32
CA ASP A 526 19.71 1.21 4.87
C ASP A 526 18.46 2.08 4.61
N ASN A 527 17.46 1.55 3.92
CA ASN A 527 16.24 2.25 3.53
C ASN A 527 16.52 3.57 2.78
N PHE A 528 17.43 3.52 1.82
CA PHE A 528 17.79 4.67 0.98
C PHE A 528 16.62 5.09 0.08
N PHE A 529 16.03 4.13 -0.63
CA PHE A 529 14.86 4.35 -1.49
C PHE A 529 13.60 4.44 -0.64
N ARG A 530 13.30 5.63 -0.15
CA ARG A 530 12.19 5.85 0.76
C ARG A 530 11.33 7.05 0.40
N ASN A 531 10.04 6.94 0.71
CA ASN A 531 9.06 8.01 0.62
C ASN A 531 7.94 7.79 1.65
N GLU A 532 7.06 8.76 1.78
CA GLU A 532 6.02 8.81 2.81
C GLU A 532 5.14 7.53 2.87
N GLN A 533 5.10 6.71 1.81
CA GLN A 533 4.47 5.39 1.79
C GLN A 533 5.31 4.29 1.09
N SER A 534 6.65 4.34 1.20
CA SER A 534 7.52 3.28 0.68
C SER A 534 7.53 2.07 1.62
N ILE A 535 7.69 0.87 1.07
CA ILE A 535 7.86 -0.36 1.88
C ILE A 535 8.97 -0.15 2.93
N PRO A 536 8.70 -0.37 4.23
CA PRO A 536 9.70 -0.23 5.27
C PRO A 536 10.69 -1.41 5.26
N VAL A 537 11.82 -1.25 5.94
CA VAL A 537 12.74 -2.34 6.27
C VAL A 537 12.35 -2.96 7.62
N ARG A 538 12.66 -4.24 7.84
CA ARG A 538 12.62 -4.80 9.20
C ARG A 538 13.71 -4.14 10.05
N PRO A 539 13.46 -3.92 11.35
CA PRO A 539 14.49 -3.44 12.27
C PRO A 539 15.72 -4.36 12.19
N SER A 540 16.89 -3.80 11.88
CA SER A 540 18.13 -4.57 11.89
C SER A 540 18.40 -5.07 13.32
N LYS A 541 18.90 -6.30 13.46
CA LYS A 541 19.41 -6.84 14.74
C LYS A 541 20.68 -6.08 15.14
N ALA A 542 20.56 -4.82 15.55
CA ALA A 542 21.58 -4.16 16.34
C ALA A 542 21.26 -4.43 17.82
N PHE A 543 22.21 -4.99 18.56
CA PHE A 543 22.18 -4.98 20.01
C PHE A 543 22.15 -3.52 20.48
N GLN A 544 20.96 -2.98 20.70
CA GLN A 544 20.79 -1.74 21.43
C GLN A 544 19.53 -1.83 22.29
N VAL A 545 19.77 -1.66 23.58
CA VAL A 545 18.83 -1.64 24.69
C VAL A 545 17.64 -0.73 24.34
N CYS A 546 16.42 -1.29 24.30
CA CYS A 546 15.20 -0.48 24.30
C CYS A 546 15.12 0.34 25.60
N PRO A 547 15.03 1.67 25.55
CA PRO A 547 14.45 2.44 26.64
C PRO A 547 12.93 2.27 26.59
N THR A 548 12.41 1.56 27.58
CA THR A 548 11.06 1.61 28.17
C THR A 548 9.95 2.40 27.46
N VAL A 549 8.93 1.63 27.04
CA VAL A 549 7.49 1.79 27.32
C VAL A 549 6.98 3.22 27.59
N GLY A 550 6.47 3.85 26.53
CA GLY A 550 5.42 4.86 26.62
C GLY A 550 4.06 4.20 26.70
N VAL A 551 3.32 4.53 27.76
CA VAL A 551 2.03 3.98 28.21
C VAL A 551 0.99 3.85 27.08
N GLY A 552 0.74 2.61 26.66
CA GLY A 552 -0.24 2.25 25.64
C GLY A 552 0.00 0.83 25.14
N GLY A 553 0.08 -0.15 26.05
CA GLY A 553 0.34 -1.55 25.71
C GLY A 553 -0.80 -2.13 24.88
N HIS A 554 -0.70 -2.06 23.56
CA HIS A 554 -1.30 -3.06 22.69
C HIS A 554 -0.64 -4.40 23.02
N PHE A 555 -1.43 -5.46 23.14
CA PHE A 555 -0.95 -6.83 23.31
C PHE A 555 -0.10 -7.20 22.08
N CYS A 556 1.19 -6.87 22.12
CA CYS A 556 2.14 -7.15 21.06
C CYS A 556 2.37 -8.67 20.98
N GLY A 557 1.99 -9.27 19.85
CA GLY A 557 2.69 -10.41 19.25
C GLY A 557 2.80 -11.70 20.07
N GLY A 558 1.69 -12.25 20.56
CA GLY A 558 1.61 -13.61 21.09
C GLY A 558 0.37 -14.34 20.58
N GLY A 559 0.36 -15.68 20.63
CA GLY A 559 -0.76 -16.53 20.14
C GLY A 559 -2.14 -16.09 20.64
N TYR A 560 -2.22 -15.55 21.86
CA TYR A 560 -3.42 -14.93 22.43
C TYR A 560 -3.97 -13.76 21.57
N GLY A 561 -3.13 -12.84 21.10
CA GLY A 561 -3.54 -11.72 20.23
C GLY A 561 -4.00 -12.16 18.83
N ASN A 562 -3.51 -13.31 18.34
CA ASN A 562 -3.97 -13.90 17.08
C ASN A 562 -5.34 -14.57 17.24
N MET A 563 -5.55 -15.31 18.34
CA MET A 563 -6.86 -15.88 18.68
C MET A 563 -7.92 -14.77 18.81
N MET A 564 -7.57 -13.67 19.49
CA MET A 564 -8.45 -12.51 19.68
C MET A 564 -8.85 -11.83 18.36
N ARG A 565 -7.90 -11.67 17.42
CA ARG A 565 -8.16 -11.11 16.09
C ARG A 565 -9.03 -12.01 15.21
N LYS A 566 -8.85 -13.34 15.32
CA LYS A 566 -9.58 -14.33 14.51
C LYS A 566 -11.06 -14.44 14.90
N TYR A 567 -11.37 -14.41 16.20
CA TYR A 567 -12.75 -14.52 16.70
C TYR A 567 -13.46 -13.17 16.89
N GLY A 568 -12.84 -12.05 16.50
CA GLY A 568 -13.48 -10.73 16.57
C GLY A 568 -13.78 -10.25 18.00
N LEU A 569 -12.98 -10.68 18.98
CA LEU A 569 -13.18 -10.37 20.39
C LEU A 569 -12.77 -8.93 20.68
N SER A 570 -13.75 -8.09 21.06
CA SER A 570 -13.55 -6.71 21.53
C SER A 570 -14.04 -6.56 22.96
N ILE A 571 -13.62 -5.49 23.65
CA ILE A 571 -14.03 -5.18 25.04
C ILE A 571 -15.57 -5.04 25.18
N ASP A 572 -16.29 -4.89 24.07
CA ASP A 572 -17.76 -4.74 24.01
C ASP A 572 -18.52 -6.07 23.76
N HIS A 573 -17.88 -7.24 23.83
CA HIS A 573 -18.55 -8.53 23.59
C HIS A 573 -18.53 -9.44 24.83
N SER A 574 -19.72 -9.84 25.29
CA SER A 574 -19.88 -10.92 26.28
C SER A 574 -19.76 -12.26 25.57
N ILE A 575 -18.53 -12.80 25.55
CA ILE A 575 -18.27 -14.19 25.20
C ILE A 575 -17.67 -14.82 26.46
N ASP A 576 -18.04 -16.06 26.79
CA ASP A 576 -17.41 -16.78 27.89
C ASP A 576 -16.04 -17.30 27.41
N ALA A 577 -14.97 -16.99 28.12
CA ALA A 577 -13.61 -17.45 27.78
C ALA A 577 -12.94 -17.95 29.05
N GLN A 578 -12.52 -19.22 29.03
CA GLN A 578 -12.14 -19.92 30.25
C GLN A 578 -10.63 -20.06 30.38
N ILE A 579 -10.10 -19.82 31.57
CA ILE A 579 -8.69 -19.96 31.89
C ILE A 579 -8.50 -21.17 32.79
N VAL A 580 -7.53 -22.01 32.46
CA VAL A 580 -7.07 -23.07 33.34
C VAL A 580 -5.69 -22.68 33.87
N ASP A 581 -5.62 -22.53 35.18
CA ASP A 581 -4.40 -22.35 35.96
C ASP A 581 -4.02 -23.70 36.55
N VAL A 582 -3.26 -24.51 35.80
CA VAL A 582 -2.76 -25.79 36.32
C VAL A 582 -1.55 -25.51 37.21
N LYS A 583 -1.80 -25.27 38.50
CA LYS A 583 -0.75 -25.22 39.52
C LYS A 583 -0.58 -26.58 40.17
N GLU A 584 0.11 -27.47 39.49
CA GLU A 584 0.63 -28.67 40.13
C GLU A 584 2.15 -28.73 40.00
N ASP A 585 2.83 -28.95 41.13
CA ASP A 585 4.17 -29.52 41.16
C ASP A 585 4.03 -30.96 40.66
N PHE A 586 3.94 -31.12 39.34
CA PHE A 586 3.96 -32.44 38.74
C PHE A 586 5.30 -33.08 39.13
N GLY A 587 5.25 -34.19 39.87
CA GLY A 587 6.41 -35.04 40.17
C GLY A 587 6.97 -35.75 38.93
N GLN A 588 6.87 -35.10 37.76
CA GLN A 588 7.14 -35.61 36.43
C GLN A 588 8.32 -34.83 35.83
N ASN A 589 9.14 -35.48 35.02
CA ASN A 589 10.32 -34.88 34.42
C ASN A 589 9.93 -33.69 33.53
N ALA A 590 10.31 -32.47 33.92
CA ALA A 590 10.02 -31.23 33.17
C ALA A 590 10.44 -31.33 31.70
N THR A 591 11.48 -32.11 31.42
CA THR A 591 11.96 -32.38 30.06
C THR A 591 10.91 -33.11 29.22
N ASP A 592 10.26 -34.13 29.76
CA ASP A 592 9.24 -34.91 29.04
C ASP A 592 8.00 -34.06 28.75
N LEU A 593 7.61 -33.20 29.71
CA LEU A 593 6.51 -32.26 29.53
C LEU A 593 6.81 -31.26 28.41
N VAL A 594 8.00 -30.67 28.39
CA VAL A 594 8.41 -29.71 27.34
C VAL A 594 8.50 -30.39 25.98
N VAL A 595 9.07 -31.60 25.91
CA VAL A 595 9.16 -32.37 24.65
C VAL A 595 7.77 -32.67 24.09
N GLN A 596 6.82 -33.05 24.92
CA GLN A 596 5.45 -33.30 24.47
C GLN A 596 4.72 -31.99 24.12
N TRP A 597 4.86 -30.94 24.93
CA TRP A 597 4.28 -29.63 24.65
C TRP A 597 4.70 -29.08 23.28
N GLN A 598 5.99 -29.20 22.92
CA GLN A 598 6.51 -28.76 21.62
C GLN A 598 5.89 -29.51 20.42
N LYS A 599 5.36 -30.72 20.63
CA LYS A 599 4.66 -31.50 19.59
C LYS A 599 3.17 -31.14 19.53
N VAL A 600 2.56 -30.88 20.67
CA VAL A 600 1.11 -30.65 20.78
C VAL A 600 0.75 -29.22 20.43
N ALA A 601 1.43 -28.23 21.03
CA ALA A 601 1.07 -26.82 20.94
C ALA A 601 0.91 -26.25 19.51
N PRO A 602 1.70 -26.67 18.49
CA PRO A 602 1.50 -26.20 17.11
C PRO A 602 0.27 -26.79 16.39
N HIS A 603 -0.36 -27.83 16.95
CA HIS A 603 -1.35 -28.67 16.29
C HIS A 603 -2.66 -28.81 17.07
N THR A 604 -2.87 -28.01 18.12
CA THR A 604 -4.09 -28.08 18.95
C THR A 604 -5.31 -27.43 18.29
N ASP A 605 -6.48 -27.65 18.90
CA ASP A 605 -7.72 -26.94 18.60
C ASP A 605 -7.49 -25.41 18.54
N GLU A 606 -8.06 -24.77 17.52
CA GLU A 606 -7.92 -23.33 17.27
C GLU A 606 -8.54 -22.44 18.36
N ARG A 607 -9.40 -23.00 19.22
CA ARG A 607 -9.99 -22.37 20.40
C ARG A 607 -9.08 -22.42 21.61
N LEU A 608 -7.98 -23.16 21.56
CA LEU A 608 -7.04 -23.36 22.65
C LEU A 608 -5.77 -22.53 22.46
N PHE A 609 -5.51 -21.65 23.42
CA PHE A 609 -4.22 -21.03 23.62
C PHE A 609 -3.47 -21.72 24.77
N MET A 610 -2.21 -22.08 24.56
CA MET A 610 -1.38 -22.77 25.53
C MET A 610 -0.01 -22.10 25.65
N ARG A 611 0.43 -21.86 26.89
CA ARG A 611 1.74 -21.30 27.22
C ARG A 611 2.42 -22.21 28.24
N LEU A 612 3.71 -22.44 28.06
CA LEU A 612 4.55 -23.12 29.04
C LEU A 612 5.44 -22.10 29.76
N GLU A 613 5.44 -22.13 31.09
CA GLU A 613 6.30 -21.34 31.96
C GLU A 613 7.32 -22.26 32.66
N LEU A 614 8.56 -21.80 32.77
CA LEU A 614 9.68 -22.60 33.29
C LEU A 614 10.39 -21.79 34.37
N HIS A 615 10.49 -22.36 35.57
CA HIS A 615 11.01 -21.68 36.75
C HIS A 615 12.02 -22.56 37.49
N PRO A 616 13.22 -22.04 37.85
CA PRO A 616 14.08 -22.74 38.80
C PRO A 616 13.47 -22.68 40.21
N VAL A 617 13.39 -23.83 40.87
CA VAL A 617 12.81 -24.01 42.20
C VAL A 617 13.67 -24.93 43.07
N ASN A 618 13.56 -24.82 44.39
CA ASN A 618 14.22 -25.77 45.29
C ASN A 618 13.37 -27.04 45.43
N SER A 619 13.99 -28.21 45.25
CA SER A 619 13.35 -29.51 45.48
C SER A 619 13.02 -29.68 46.97
N ASN A 620 11.79 -30.11 47.25
CA ASN A 620 11.33 -30.45 48.61
C ASN A 620 11.63 -31.92 48.99
N VAL A 621 12.30 -32.69 48.11
CA VAL A 621 12.60 -34.10 48.33
C VAL A 621 14.09 -34.30 48.57
N GLY A 622 14.47 -34.57 49.83
CA GLY A 622 15.75 -35.23 50.15
C GLY A 622 17.05 -34.42 50.06
N GLY A 623 16.99 -33.08 50.07
CA GLY A 623 18.17 -32.20 50.06
C GLY A 623 17.91 -30.94 49.27
N LYS A 624 18.61 -29.83 49.58
CA LYS A 624 18.54 -28.57 48.81
C LYS A 624 19.19 -28.77 47.42
N HIS A 625 18.48 -29.42 46.51
CA HIS A 625 18.82 -29.48 45.10
C HIS A 625 17.88 -28.55 44.33
N GLU A 626 18.45 -27.66 43.52
CA GLU A 626 17.68 -26.84 42.59
C GLU A 626 17.20 -27.69 41.41
N THR A 627 15.95 -27.50 40.98
CA THR A 627 15.29 -28.20 39.89
C THR A 627 14.47 -27.22 39.05
N ILE A 628 13.94 -27.65 37.90
CA ILE A 628 13.05 -26.84 37.06
C ILE A 628 11.60 -27.28 37.28
N ARG A 629 10.74 -26.32 37.62
CA ARG A 629 9.28 -26.45 37.54
C ARG A 629 8.81 -26.01 36.17
N ALA A 630 7.95 -26.81 35.54
CA ALA A 630 7.29 -26.50 34.30
C ALA A 630 5.78 -26.37 34.53
N GLU A 631 5.21 -25.20 34.21
CA GLU A 631 3.81 -24.87 34.42
C GLU A 631 3.13 -24.63 33.08
N VAL A 632 2.04 -25.33 32.79
CA VAL A 632 1.25 -25.12 31.56
C VAL A 632 0.04 -24.26 31.90
N VAL A 633 -0.03 -23.10 31.27
CA VAL A 633 -1.15 -22.15 31.41
C VAL A 633 -1.95 -22.15 30.12
N THR A 634 -3.25 -22.39 30.22
CA THR A 634 -4.11 -22.46 29.03
C THR A 634 -5.32 -21.55 29.11
N LEU A 635 -5.79 -21.12 27.94
CA LEU A 635 -7.04 -20.42 27.76
C LEU A 635 -7.81 -21.10 26.64
N PHE A 636 -9.07 -21.44 26.88
CA PHE A 636 -9.93 -22.13 25.93
C PHE A 636 -11.24 -21.39 25.72
N LEU A 637 -11.68 -21.30 24.47
CA LEU A 637 -12.97 -20.74 24.09
C LEU A 637 -14.03 -21.87 24.04
N GLY A 638 -14.50 -22.31 25.21
CA GLY A 638 -15.49 -23.38 25.38
C GLY A 638 -15.64 -23.76 26.85
N GLY A 639 -16.38 -24.83 27.14
CA GLY A 639 -16.61 -25.32 28.51
C GLY A 639 -15.47 -26.17 29.09
N ALA A 640 -15.39 -26.28 30.42
CA ALA A 640 -14.32 -27.03 31.09
C ALA A 640 -14.30 -28.52 30.71
N ASP A 641 -15.48 -29.13 30.52
CA ASP A 641 -15.61 -30.54 30.12
C ASP A 641 -15.07 -30.78 28.69
N GLU A 642 -15.25 -29.80 27.79
CA GLU A 642 -14.69 -29.86 26.43
C GLU A 642 -13.16 -29.75 26.45
N LEU A 643 -12.62 -28.85 27.29
CA LEU A 643 -11.18 -28.68 27.41
C LEU A 643 -10.50 -29.89 28.03
N VAL A 644 -11.08 -30.45 29.10
CA VAL A 644 -10.59 -31.69 29.73
C VAL A 644 -10.59 -32.82 28.71
N SER A 645 -11.70 -33.01 27.98
CA SER A 645 -11.77 -34.06 26.94
C SER A 645 -10.76 -33.85 25.80
N LEU A 646 -10.54 -32.60 25.38
CA LEU A 646 -9.56 -32.26 24.37
C LEU A 646 -8.13 -32.57 24.84
N LEU A 647 -7.75 -32.13 26.03
CA LEU A 647 -6.40 -32.29 26.55
C LEU A 647 -6.11 -33.70 27.07
N GLU A 648 -7.10 -34.44 27.53
CA GLU A 648 -6.96 -35.88 27.80
C GLU A 648 -6.57 -36.64 26.52
N LYS A 649 -7.14 -36.24 25.38
CA LYS A 649 -6.84 -36.86 24.07
C LYS A 649 -5.49 -36.40 23.48
N GLU A 650 -5.22 -35.10 23.51
CA GLU A 650 -4.08 -34.51 22.80
C GLU A 650 -2.83 -34.36 23.67
N PHE A 651 -2.99 -34.22 24.99
CA PHE A 651 -1.89 -33.97 25.93
C PHE A 651 -2.07 -34.70 27.27
N PRO A 652 -2.23 -36.04 27.28
CA PRO A 652 -2.62 -36.81 28.47
C PRO A 652 -1.63 -36.69 29.64
N ILE A 653 -0.35 -36.41 29.36
CA ILE A 653 0.68 -36.23 30.41
C ILE A 653 0.37 -35.05 31.35
N LEU A 654 -0.45 -34.08 30.91
CA LEU A 654 -0.85 -32.94 31.73
C LEU A 654 -1.75 -33.37 32.90
N GLY A 655 -2.42 -34.53 32.81
CA GLY A 655 -3.29 -35.03 33.88
C GLY A 655 -4.46 -34.11 34.24
N LEU A 656 -4.88 -33.26 33.29
CA LEU A 656 -5.85 -32.21 33.53
C LEU A 656 -7.20 -32.79 33.95
N ASN A 657 -7.76 -32.27 35.04
CA ASN A 657 -9.12 -32.54 35.46
C ASN A 657 -9.91 -31.24 35.68
N LYS A 658 -11.21 -31.38 35.94
CA LYS A 658 -12.13 -30.24 36.07
C LYS A 658 -11.79 -29.33 37.25
N ASP A 659 -11.22 -29.87 38.33
CA ASP A 659 -10.84 -29.08 39.51
C ASP A 659 -9.64 -28.17 39.24
N ASN A 660 -8.89 -28.43 38.16
CA ASN A 660 -7.82 -27.54 37.69
C ASN A 660 -8.36 -26.37 36.83
N CYS A 661 -9.63 -26.40 36.43
CA CYS A 661 -10.22 -25.43 35.49
C CYS A 661 -10.98 -24.32 36.22
N ILE A 662 -10.86 -23.08 35.73
CA ILE A 662 -11.65 -21.94 36.23
C ILE A 662 -12.48 -21.36 35.08
N GLU A 663 -13.80 -21.53 35.18
CA GLU A 663 -14.73 -20.92 34.24
C GLU A 663 -14.91 -19.44 34.59
N MET A 664 -14.72 -18.55 33.60
CA MET A 664 -14.89 -17.11 33.76
C MET A 664 -15.35 -16.48 32.45
N SER A 665 -15.87 -15.25 32.53
CA SER A 665 -16.19 -14.47 31.34
C SER A 665 -14.92 -14.01 30.62
N TRP A 666 -15.04 -13.67 29.33
CA TRP A 666 -13.92 -13.13 28.55
C TRP A 666 -13.23 -11.94 29.23
N ILE A 667 -14.00 -11.02 29.81
CA ILE A 667 -13.43 -9.81 30.40
C ILE A 667 -12.65 -10.12 31.68
N GLU A 668 -13.13 -11.08 32.46
CA GLU A 668 -12.42 -11.60 33.63
C GLU A 668 -11.13 -12.31 33.22
N SER A 669 -11.16 -13.04 32.09
CA SER A 669 -9.98 -13.68 31.51
C SER A 669 -8.90 -12.65 31.13
N ALA A 670 -9.30 -11.53 30.52
CA ALA A 670 -8.37 -10.46 30.13
C ALA A 670 -7.76 -9.76 31.35
N LEU A 671 -8.54 -9.55 32.40
CA LEU A 671 -8.07 -9.02 33.68
C LEU A 671 -7.07 -9.98 34.35
N TRP A 672 -7.38 -11.28 34.35
CA TRP A 672 -6.51 -12.32 34.91
C TRP A 672 -5.15 -12.37 34.20
N TRP A 673 -5.14 -12.37 32.86
CA TRP A 673 -3.89 -12.37 32.07
C TRP A 673 -3.08 -11.08 32.25
N ALA A 674 -3.75 -9.96 32.55
CA ALA A 674 -3.10 -8.70 32.90
C ALA A 674 -2.69 -8.62 34.39
N SER A 675 -2.75 -9.73 35.13
CA SER A 675 -2.36 -9.84 36.55
C SER A 675 -3.18 -8.95 37.49
N PHE A 676 -4.43 -8.63 37.15
CA PHE A 676 -5.35 -7.97 38.08
C PHE A 676 -5.85 -8.97 39.13
N ARG A 677 -6.22 -8.45 40.31
CA ARG A 677 -6.82 -9.27 41.36
C ARG A 677 -8.19 -9.79 40.90
N ASN A 678 -8.55 -11.00 41.31
CA ASN A 678 -9.88 -11.54 41.03
C ASN A 678 -10.98 -10.61 41.59
N GLY A 679 -12.05 -10.38 40.82
CA GLY A 679 -13.10 -9.40 41.13
C GLY A 679 -12.76 -7.93 40.82
N THR A 680 -11.65 -7.65 40.12
CA THR A 680 -11.35 -6.30 39.65
C THR A 680 -12.35 -5.86 38.57
N HIS A 681 -12.87 -4.64 38.67
CA HIS A 681 -13.81 -4.12 37.68
C HIS A 681 -13.14 -3.93 36.30
N PRO A 682 -13.78 -4.30 35.17
CA PRO A 682 -13.25 -4.18 33.80
C PRO A 682 -12.61 -2.84 33.43
N ASN A 683 -13.19 -1.73 33.92
CA ASN A 683 -12.66 -0.37 33.75
C ASN A 683 -11.20 -0.19 34.22
N ALA A 684 -10.66 -1.11 35.02
CA ALA A 684 -9.24 -1.09 35.37
C ALA A 684 -8.32 -1.26 34.15
N LEU A 685 -8.76 -1.95 33.09
CA LEU A 685 -8.04 -2.04 31.81
C LEU A 685 -7.95 -0.70 31.07
N LEU A 686 -8.87 0.23 31.36
CA LEU A 686 -8.89 1.58 30.78
C LEU A 686 -7.96 2.54 31.53
N ASN A 687 -7.50 2.16 32.72
CA ASN A 687 -6.70 3.02 33.59
C ASN A 687 -5.20 2.96 33.20
N ARG A 688 -4.74 4.00 32.48
CA ARG A 688 -3.36 4.16 32.01
C ARG A 688 -2.30 4.35 33.12
N LYS A 689 -2.67 4.32 34.41
CA LYS A 689 -1.78 4.63 35.55
C LYS A 689 -1.23 3.42 36.32
N LEU A 690 -1.37 2.18 35.83
CA LEU A 690 -0.76 1.04 36.49
C LEU A 690 0.75 0.97 36.24
N ASN A 691 1.50 0.87 37.34
CA ASN A 691 2.95 0.74 37.44
C ASN A 691 3.51 -0.29 36.43
N SER A 692 3.99 0.18 35.28
CA SER A 692 4.73 -0.61 34.29
C SER A 692 6.18 -0.85 34.73
N ALA A 693 6.39 -1.19 36.00
CA ALA A 693 7.70 -1.53 36.52
C ALA A 693 7.89 -3.06 36.46
N LYS A 694 8.79 -3.50 35.56
CA LYS A 694 9.36 -4.86 35.39
C LYS A 694 8.71 -5.78 34.35
N PHE A 695 8.78 -5.44 33.06
CA PHE A 695 8.77 -6.45 31.99
C PHE A 695 9.77 -6.11 30.88
N LEU A 696 11.07 -6.16 31.21
CA LEU A 696 12.13 -6.36 30.22
C LEU A 696 12.26 -7.86 29.98
N LYS A 697 11.46 -8.42 29.07
CA LYS A 697 11.61 -9.81 28.63
C LYS A 697 12.13 -9.81 27.19
N ARG A 698 13.23 -10.54 26.93
CA ARG A 698 13.68 -10.86 25.57
C ARG A 698 12.85 -12.04 25.06
N SER A 699 12.50 -12.04 23.78
CA SER A 699 11.79 -13.14 23.13
C SER A 699 12.56 -13.62 21.90
N ASP A 700 12.59 -14.92 21.72
CA ASP A 700 13.16 -15.60 20.55
C ASP A 700 12.11 -16.56 19.98
N TYR A 701 12.15 -16.79 18.66
CA TYR A 701 11.26 -17.72 17.99
C TYR A 701 11.98 -19.05 17.74
N VAL A 702 11.42 -20.13 18.28
CA VAL A 702 11.89 -21.49 18.06
C VAL A 702 11.22 -22.06 16.81
N LYS A 703 12.00 -22.38 15.78
CA LYS A 703 11.49 -22.93 14.49
C LYS A 703 11.56 -24.45 14.40
N THR A 704 12.35 -25.08 15.25
CA THR A 704 12.57 -26.52 15.32
C THR A 704 12.47 -26.95 16.78
N PRO A 705 11.76 -28.05 17.11
CA PRO A 705 11.68 -28.52 18.49
C PRO A 705 13.07 -28.70 19.10
N ILE A 706 13.26 -28.20 20.31
CA ILE A 706 14.49 -28.35 21.10
C ILE A 706 14.58 -29.81 21.51
N SER A 707 15.71 -30.45 21.23
CA SER A 707 15.96 -31.84 21.59
C SER A 707 16.06 -32.03 23.10
N GLN A 708 15.85 -33.26 23.57
CA GLN A 708 15.97 -33.60 24.98
C GLN A 708 17.34 -33.24 25.56
N ASP A 709 18.43 -33.54 24.85
CA ASP A 709 19.81 -33.22 25.29
C ASP A 709 20.04 -31.70 25.41
N GLU A 710 19.47 -30.91 24.49
CA GLU A 710 19.53 -29.45 24.53
C GLU A 710 18.70 -28.89 25.68
N LEU A 711 17.53 -29.46 25.96
CA LEU A 711 16.71 -29.09 27.12
C LEU A 711 17.45 -29.38 28.42
N GLU A 712 18.06 -30.56 28.56
CA GLU A 712 18.90 -30.89 29.72
C GLU A 712 20.08 -29.94 29.89
N TRP A 713 20.69 -29.50 28.78
CA TRP A 713 21.70 -28.46 28.80
C TRP A 713 21.15 -27.09 29.24
N ILE A 714 19.94 -26.73 28.83
CA ILE A 714 19.25 -25.50 29.26
C ILE A 714 18.94 -25.56 30.76
N TRP A 715 18.43 -26.69 31.27
CA TRP A 715 18.13 -26.87 32.70
C TRP A 715 19.36 -26.63 33.57
N LYS A 716 20.51 -27.17 33.17
CA LYS A 716 21.82 -26.96 33.84
C LYS A 716 22.33 -25.51 33.85
N ARG A 717 21.75 -24.63 33.04
CA ARG A 717 22.07 -23.19 33.03
C ARG A 717 21.02 -22.33 33.71
N MET A 718 19.80 -22.84 33.83
CA MET A 718 18.69 -22.18 34.51
C MET A 718 18.75 -22.40 36.03
N ILE A 719 19.16 -23.60 36.44
CA ILE A 719 19.70 -23.93 37.77
C ILE A 719 21.15 -23.46 37.79
#